data_AF-A0A653ZIH7-F1
#
_entry.id   AF-A0A653ZIH7-F1
#
_cell.length_a   1.000
_cell.length_b   1.000
_cell.length_c   1.000
_cell.angle_alpha   90.00
_cell.angle_beta   90.00
_cell.angle_gamma   90.00
#
_symmetry.space_group_name_H-M   'P 1'
#
loop_
_entity.id
_entity.type
_entity.pdbx_description
1 polymer ?
#
loop_
_entity_poly.entity_id
_entity_poly.type
_entity_poly.pdbx_seq_one_letter_code
_entity_poly.pdbx_strand_id
1 'polypeptide(L)'
;MACCWLDIPWPRPSLIMTSTSQPEMPPSARSGRMPKQAHQNRSQRLLRVGLLILALAILLALATTWLGIKASAIKGELEASADLVPTLKQEILASDAVAAKNTVAKLREHTAAARRESEDPIWTLSSAIPWAGPNLHAVSELARSADDVSSLGLSPLVEIYGSLNWDALMPSASGSNVGPLKAAAPRVTSAAYSVRASAERLRDIDSSPLLPQVAAPLGAATEELSRAADALDTAADAARIAPVMLGAEDQKSYLLMIQNNAEARASGGIPGALAVVTLEKGKLSLGSQNSATELGSMSPNVPVDQQQQHIYSTRLGKYMQDVNLTPDFPTAAITAKAMWEKKTNQHIDGVISIDPVVLSYILHATGPVAVDGPELAALRATGLPTELNGDNVVSTLLSDVYSKIRDPKLQDVYFAGVAKEIFSALSSGKGEAKGLVEGITRGAEEGRVLVWSADSSIQKVLSKYRLSGSVTGPSVLPAQFGVYFNDGTGAKMDYYVKHTVKLIRECPADGYEQTTVRITSVNTAPADAATSLSAYVTGGGAFGVRPGSVQTNIVAYGPAQANVESASVDGQKAPFAPYLHGNRPVGVVAQQLAPGESKIVEFTFGKIVQHTEPNLVVTPTVQAVKDVIQATENTTCGQGQ
;
A
#
# COMPACT_ATOMS: atom_id res chain seq x y z
N MET A 1 20.88 -46.21 -22.84
CA MET A 1 20.33 -47.17 -21.87
C MET A 1 18.84 -46.83 -21.76
N ALA A 2 17.95 -47.60 -22.40
CA ALA A 2 17.24 -48.78 -21.85
C ALA A 2 16.25 -48.39 -20.72
N CYS A 3 15.00 -48.87 -20.59
CA CYS A 3 14.06 -49.72 -21.39
C CYS A 3 12.66 -49.60 -20.71
N CYS A 4 11.50 -50.09 -21.19
CA CYS A 4 10.87 -50.46 -22.48
C CYS A 4 9.40 -50.93 -22.15
N TRP A 5 8.70 -51.67 -23.02
CA TRP A 5 7.39 -52.35 -22.82
C TRP A 5 6.13 -51.44 -22.79
N LEU A 6 5.03 -51.67 -23.55
CA LEU A 6 4.54 -52.90 -24.22
C LEU A 6 3.75 -52.67 -25.54
N ASP A 7 3.45 -53.77 -26.24
CA ASP A 7 3.18 -53.90 -27.69
C ASP A 7 1.81 -54.58 -28.05
N ILE A 8 1.20 -54.18 -29.20
CA ILE A 8 0.73 -55.01 -30.38
C ILE A 8 -0.27 -56.19 -30.12
N PRO A 9 -1.38 -56.43 -30.90
CA PRO A 9 -1.30 -56.90 -32.31
C PRO A 9 -2.47 -56.66 -33.33
N TRP A 10 -2.15 -56.94 -34.60
CA TRP A 10 -3.05 -57.20 -35.76
C TRP A 10 -3.29 -58.71 -35.98
N PRO A 11 -4.29 -59.12 -36.79
CA PRO A 11 -3.98 -59.94 -37.97
C PRO A 11 -4.82 -59.66 -39.26
N ARG A 12 -4.58 -60.44 -40.33
CA ARG A 12 -5.09 -60.27 -41.72
C ARG A 12 -6.25 -61.26 -42.10
N PRO A 13 -6.42 -61.83 -43.35
CA PRO A 13 -7.56 -61.55 -44.23
C PRO A 13 -8.34 -62.80 -44.73
N SER A 14 -9.32 -62.65 -45.64
CA SER A 14 -9.80 -63.77 -46.51
C SER A 14 -10.50 -63.32 -47.81
N LEU A 15 -10.42 -64.16 -48.85
CA LEU A 15 -11.00 -63.98 -50.20
C LEU A 15 -12.36 -64.68 -50.35
N ILE A 16 -13.18 -64.26 -51.33
CA ILE A 16 -13.98 -65.15 -52.20
C ILE A 16 -13.87 -64.66 -53.67
N MET A 17 -14.00 -65.58 -54.63
CA MET A 17 -13.68 -65.44 -56.06
C MET A 17 -14.78 -66.10 -56.94
N THR A 18 -14.75 -65.89 -58.27
CA THR A 18 -15.50 -66.63 -59.35
C THR A 18 -16.98 -66.24 -59.58
N SER A 19 -17.57 -66.23 -60.81
CA SER A 19 -17.05 -66.39 -62.19
C SER A 19 -18.08 -65.91 -63.26
N THR A 20 -17.60 -65.57 -64.49
CA THR A 20 -18.28 -65.67 -65.83
C THR A 20 -19.66 -65.01 -66.08
N SER A 21 -20.08 -64.59 -67.29
CA SER A 21 -19.53 -64.69 -68.67
C SER A 21 -20.09 -63.59 -69.60
N GLN A 22 -19.44 -63.39 -70.75
CA GLN A 22 -19.85 -62.61 -71.95
C GLN A 22 -21.09 -63.22 -72.68
N PRO A 23 -21.66 -62.69 -73.82
CA PRO A 23 -21.07 -61.73 -74.80
C PRO A 23 -22.02 -60.71 -75.53
N GLU A 24 -21.42 -60.05 -76.54
CA GLU A 24 -21.98 -59.63 -77.84
C GLU A 24 -22.47 -58.18 -78.13
N MET A 25 -22.58 -57.90 -79.43
CA MET A 25 -22.20 -56.63 -80.10
C MET A 25 -23.39 -55.75 -80.58
N PRO A 26 -23.15 -54.46 -80.91
CA PRO A 26 -24.19 -53.53 -81.39
C PRO A 26 -24.38 -53.53 -82.91
N PRO A 27 -25.57 -53.11 -83.37
CA PRO A 27 -25.67 -52.15 -84.48
C PRO A 27 -26.83 -51.14 -84.27
N SER A 28 -27.02 -50.05 -85.04
CA SER A 28 -26.12 -49.20 -85.84
C SER A 28 -26.90 -47.93 -86.29
N ALA A 29 -26.18 -46.88 -86.68
CA ALA A 29 -26.58 -45.81 -87.61
C ALA A 29 -27.86 -44.96 -87.34
N ARG A 30 -27.64 -43.64 -87.15
CA ARG A 30 -28.06 -42.63 -88.16
C ARG A 30 -27.44 -41.23 -87.95
N SER A 31 -26.67 -40.83 -88.97
CA SER A 31 -26.67 -39.53 -89.67
C SER A 31 -26.52 -38.20 -88.90
N GLY A 32 -25.45 -37.45 -89.20
CA GLY A 32 -25.36 -36.03 -88.85
C GLY A 32 -23.98 -35.39 -89.12
N ARG A 33 -23.86 -34.73 -90.27
CA ARG A 33 -22.79 -33.79 -90.71
C ARG A 33 -21.81 -33.25 -89.65
N MET A 34 -20.50 -33.28 -89.95
CA MET A 34 -19.57 -32.25 -89.45
C MET A 34 -19.94 -30.88 -90.05
N PRO A 35 -19.74 -29.78 -89.30
CA PRO A 35 -18.56 -28.96 -89.57
C PRO A 35 -17.79 -28.51 -88.31
N LYS A 36 -16.76 -27.67 -88.53
CA LYS A 36 -15.69 -27.29 -87.59
C LYS A 36 -16.12 -26.24 -86.54
N GLN A 37 -15.24 -26.08 -85.54
CA GLN A 37 -15.07 -24.95 -84.59
C GLN A 37 -15.85 -24.96 -83.26
N ALA A 38 -15.10 -24.92 -82.14
CA ALA A 38 -15.30 -24.02 -80.98
C ALA A 38 -14.21 -24.21 -79.88
N HIS A 39 -12.92 -24.02 -80.20
CA HIS A 39 -11.81 -24.27 -79.25
C HIS A 39 -11.58 -23.13 -78.23
N GLN A 40 -12.58 -22.27 -77.97
CA GLN A 40 -12.40 -20.93 -77.36
C GLN A 40 -12.79 -20.79 -75.87
N ASN A 41 -13.50 -21.74 -75.26
CA ASN A 41 -14.06 -21.53 -73.90
C ASN A 41 -13.19 -22.02 -72.71
N ARG A 42 -12.08 -22.74 -72.93
CA ARG A 42 -11.16 -23.12 -71.84
C ARG A 42 -10.21 -21.99 -71.43
N SER A 43 -9.66 -21.23 -72.39
CA SER A 43 -8.79 -20.08 -72.07
C SER A 43 -9.54 -18.99 -71.32
N GLN A 44 -10.80 -18.69 -71.71
CA GLN A 44 -11.61 -17.70 -70.98
C GLN A 44 -11.90 -18.09 -69.52
N ARG A 45 -12.04 -19.38 -69.19
CA ARG A 45 -12.18 -19.80 -67.78
C ARG A 45 -10.89 -19.60 -66.99
N LEU A 46 -9.74 -20.00 -67.55
CA LEU A 46 -8.43 -19.76 -66.93
C LEU A 46 -8.12 -18.26 -66.77
N LEU A 47 -8.48 -17.45 -67.76
CA LEU A 47 -8.30 -15.99 -67.70
C LEU A 47 -9.19 -15.35 -66.64
N ARG A 48 -10.46 -15.78 -66.51
CA ARG A 48 -11.38 -15.30 -65.46
C ARG A 48 -10.93 -15.74 -64.06
N VAL A 49 -10.44 -16.97 -63.89
CA VAL A 49 -9.87 -17.46 -62.62
C VAL A 49 -8.59 -16.68 -62.29
N GLY A 50 -7.71 -16.44 -63.25
CA GLY A 50 -6.52 -15.61 -63.07
C GLY A 50 -6.86 -14.16 -62.69
N LEU A 51 -7.87 -13.56 -63.34
CA LEU A 51 -8.38 -12.22 -62.99
C LEU A 51 -9.00 -12.18 -61.58
N LEU A 52 -9.73 -13.22 -61.15
CA LEU A 52 -10.28 -13.32 -59.80
C LEU A 52 -9.17 -13.47 -58.74
N ILE A 53 -8.16 -14.29 -59.01
CA ILE A 53 -6.99 -14.45 -58.12
C ILE A 53 -6.18 -13.14 -58.05
N LEU A 54 -5.98 -12.46 -59.18
CA LEU A 54 -5.29 -11.17 -59.22
C LEU A 54 -6.08 -10.07 -58.49
N ALA A 55 -7.41 -10.00 -58.70
CA ALA A 55 -8.28 -9.08 -57.98
C ALA A 55 -8.27 -9.36 -56.47
N LEU A 56 -8.33 -10.63 -56.06
CA LEU A 56 -8.22 -11.03 -54.66
C LEU A 56 -6.84 -10.65 -54.07
N ALA A 57 -5.75 -10.86 -54.81
CA ALA A 57 -4.40 -10.48 -54.38
C ALA A 57 -4.23 -8.95 -54.26
N ILE A 58 -4.80 -8.17 -55.19
CA ILE A 58 -4.83 -6.70 -55.11
C ILE A 58 -5.66 -6.24 -53.92
N LEU A 59 -6.85 -6.82 -53.69
CA LEU A 59 -7.67 -6.54 -52.51
C LEU A 59 -6.94 -6.89 -51.21
N LEU A 60 -6.20 -8.01 -51.17
CA LEU A 60 -5.38 -8.39 -50.01
C LEU A 60 -4.25 -7.39 -49.77
N ALA A 61 -3.53 -6.98 -50.83
CA ALA A 61 -2.44 -6.01 -50.75
C ALA A 61 -2.93 -4.61 -50.31
N LEU A 62 -4.10 -4.18 -50.80
CA LEU A 62 -4.76 -2.95 -50.35
C LEU A 62 -5.20 -3.07 -48.88
N ALA A 63 -5.79 -4.20 -48.48
CA ALA A 63 -6.17 -4.44 -47.09
C ALA A 63 -4.95 -4.46 -46.14
N THR A 64 -3.86 -5.13 -46.49
CA THR A 64 -2.63 -5.12 -45.67
C THR A 64 -1.98 -3.74 -45.61
N THR A 65 -2.04 -2.96 -46.70
CA THR A 65 -1.53 -1.58 -46.72
C THR A 65 -2.39 -0.68 -45.83
N TRP A 66 -3.72 -0.82 -45.90
CA TRP A 66 -4.66 -0.11 -45.04
C TRP A 66 -4.45 -0.45 -43.56
N LEU A 67 -4.34 -1.75 -43.22
CA LEU A 67 -4.03 -2.19 -41.86
C LEU A 67 -2.68 -1.64 -41.36
N GLY A 68 -1.67 -1.55 -42.22
CA GLY A 68 -0.39 -0.93 -41.87
C GLY A 68 -0.50 0.57 -41.56
N ILE A 69 -1.29 1.31 -42.35
CA ILE A 69 -1.60 2.73 -42.09
C ILE A 69 -2.37 2.87 -40.77
N LYS A 70 -3.40 2.05 -40.55
CA LYS A 70 -4.19 2.03 -39.30
C LYS A 70 -3.33 1.71 -38.08
N ALA A 71 -2.49 0.68 -38.16
CA ALA A 71 -1.56 0.31 -37.09
C ALA A 71 -0.59 1.46 -36.76
N SER A 72 -0.06 2.14 -37.78
CA SER A 72 0.81 3.30 -37.59
C SER A 72 0.09 4.50 -36.97
N ALA A 73 -1.18 4.73 -37.34
CA ALA A 73 -2.01 5.78 -36.76
C ALA A 73 -2.33 5.49 -35.29
N ILE A 74 -2.88 4.30 -34.98
CA ILE A 74 -3.18 3.87 -33.60
C ILE A 74 -1.91 3.97 -32.73
N LYS A 75 -0.77 3.48 -33.24
CA LYS A 75 0.51 3.57 -32.54
C LYS A 75 0.89 5.03 -32.25
N GLY A 76 0.88 5.91 -33.25
CA GLY A 76 1.27 7.32 -33.07
C GLY A 76 0.37 8.08 -32.10
N GLU A 77 -0.93 7.84 -32.14
CA GLU A 77 -1.90 8.44 -31.21
C GLU A 77 -1.73 7.90 -29.77
N LEU A 78 -1.40 6.62 -29.60
CA LEU A 78 -1.10 6.04 -28.27
C LEU A 78 0.25 6.50 -27.71
N GLU A 79 1.28 6.65 -28.54
CA GLU A 79 2.58 7.22 -28.14
C GLU A 79 2.41 8.70 -27.74
N ALA A 80 1.70 9.51 -28.55
CA ALA A 80 1.38 10.90 -28.21
C ALA A 80 0.55 11.02 -26.91
N SER A 81 -0.34 10.05 -26.65
CA SER A 81 -1.06 9.97 -25.37
C SER A 81 -0.12 9.65 -24.21
N ALA A 82 0.80 8.69 -24.37
CA ALA A 82 1.76 8.32 -23.33
C ALA A 82 2.71 9.48 -22.97
N ASP A 83 3.17 10.25 -23.96
CA ASP A 83 4.05 11.43 -23.77
C ASP A 83 3.37 12.56 -22.97
N LEU A 84 2.04 12.62 -22.93
CA LEU A 84 1.29 13.59 -22.13
C LEU A 84 1.14 13.19 -20.66
N VAL A 85 1.27 11.91 -20.31
CA VAL A 85 1.08 11.41 -18.92
C VAL A 85 2.11 12.00 -17.94
N PRO A 86 3.44 12.07 -18.24
CA PRO A 86 4.40 12.75 -17.38
C PRO A 86 4.10 14.24 -17.17
N THR A 87 3.60 14.92 -18.21
CA THR A 87 3.20 16.33 -18.16
C THR A 87 2.01 16.52 -17.23
N LEU A 88 0.95 15.71 -17.39
CA LEU A 88 -0.22 15.74 -16.51
C LEU A 88 0.16 15.48 -15.04
N LYS A 89 1.09 14.55 -14.79
CA LYS A 89 1.59 14.27 -13.44
C LYS A 89 2.30 15.49 -12.84
N GLN A 90 3.11 16.21 -13.62
CA GLN A 90 3.76 17.44 -13.16
C GLN A 90 2.75 18.57 -12.91
N GLU A 91 1.75 18.74 -13.77
CA GLU A 91 0.70 19.76 -13.62
C GLU A 91 -0.13 19.52 -12.35
N ILE A 92 -0.51 18.27 -12.07
CA ILE A 92 -1.20 17.88 -10.82
C ILE A 92 -0.30 18.14 -9.61
N LEU A 93 0.99 17.77 -9.65
CA LEU A 93 1.93 18.00 -8.55
C LEU A 93 2.20 19.50 -8.30
N ALA A 94 2.15 20.33 -9.34
CA ALA A 94 2.25 21.79 -9.27
C ALA A 94 0.93 22.49 -8.91
N SER A 95 -0.15 21.73 -8.68
CA SER A 95 -1.50 22.21 -8.43
C SER A 95 -2.13 23.04 -9.57
N ASP A 96 -1.62 22.95 -10.80
CA ASP A 96 -2.17 23.68 -11.96
C ASP A 96 -3.33 22.92 -12.60
N ALA A 97 -4.53 23.14 -12.05
CA ALA A 97 -5.77 22.57 -12.55
C ALA A 97 -6.11 23.00 -14.00
N VAL A 98 -5.63 24.15 -14.46
CA VAL A 98 -5.94 24.68 -15.80
C VAL A 98 -5.06 23.99 -16.85
N ALA A 99 -3.76 23.88 -16.57
CA ALA A 99 -2.84 23.11 -17.40
C ALA A 99 -3.25 21.63 -17.46
N ALA A 100 -3.50 21.01 -16.31
CA ALA A 100 -3.98 19.62 -16.23
C ALA A 100 -5.26 19.40 -17.06
N LYS A 101 -6.22 20.34 -17.03
CA LYS A 101 -7.46 20.23 -17.83
C LYS A 101 -7.18 20.27 -19.33
N ASN A 102 -6.25 21.12 -19.76
CA ASN A 102 -5.84 21.22 -21.17
C ASN A 102 -5.08 19.97 -21.63
N THR A 103 -4.23 19.39 -20.77
CA THR A 103 -3.50 18.14 -21.06
C THR A 103 -4.43 16.94 -21.12
N VAL A 104 -5.42 16.83 -20.22
CA VAL A 104 -6.47 15.80 -20.31
C VAL A 104 -7.34 15.96 -21.57
N ALA A 105 -7.61 17.18 -22.01
CA ALA A 105 -8.34 17.39 -23.28
C ALA A 105 -7.56 16.84 -24.49
N LYS A 106 -6.23 17.04 -24.55
CA LYS A 106 -5.36 16.47 -25.59
C LYS A 106 -5.24 14.95 -25.49
N LEU A 107 -5.06 14.41 -24.28
CA LEU A 107 -5.09 12.95 -24.01
C LEU A 107 -6.36 12.33 -24.57
N ARG A 108 -7.52 12.95 -24.31
CA ARG A 108 -8.81 12.49 -24.85
C ARG A 108 -8.90 12.61 -26.37
N GLU A 109 -8.33 13.64 -26.99
CA GLU A 109 -8.30 13.78 -28.46
C GLU A 109 -7.52 12.64 -29.12
N HIS A 110 -6.29 12.39 -28.65
CA HIS A 110 -5.42 11.32 -29.13
C HIS A 110 -6.00 9.91 -28.86
N THR A 111 -6.43 9.63 -27.63
CA THR A 111 -7.02 8.32 -27.29
C THR A 111 -8.32 8.04 -28.04
N ALA A 112 -9.19 9.05 -28.24
CA ALA A 112 -10.36 8.90 -29.09
C ALA A 112 -10.00 8.70 -30.57
N ALA A 113 -8.88 9.26 -31.06
CA ALA A 113 -8.37 8.99 -32.40
C ALA A 113 -7.88 7.54 -32.52
N ALA A 114 -7.03 7.08 -31.60
CA ALA A 114 -6.59 5.68 -31.52
C ALA A 114 -7.78 4.72 -31.52
N ARG A 115 -8.81 4.99 -30.70
CA ARG A 115 -10.04 4.18 -30.64
C ARG A 115 -10.73 4.10 -32.00
N ARG A 116 -11.02 5.24 -32.65
CA ARG A 116 -11.67 5.28 -33.98
C ARG A 116 -10.91 4.48 -35.03
N GLU A 117 -9.60 4.60 -35.07
CA GLU A 117 -8.76 3.85 -36.02
C GLU A 117 -8.75 2.34 -35.71
N SER A 118 -8.84 1.96 -34.43
CA SER A 118 -8.91 0.56 -33.96
C SER A 118 -10.30 -0.09 -34.05
N GLU A 119 -11.33 0.69 -34.35
CA GLU A 119 -12.73 0.26 -34.58
C GLU A 119 -13.12 0.35 -36.08
N ASP A 120 -12.13 0.57 -36.97
CA ASP A 120 -12.31 0.54 -38.42
C ASP A 120 -12.88 -0.83 -38.89
N PRO A 121 -13.82 -0.87 -39.86
CA PRO A 121 -14.41 -2.14 -40.30
C PRO A 121 -13.39 -3.15 -40.84
N ILE A 122 -12.34 -2.70 -41.53
CA ILE A 122 -11.30 -3.60 -42.08
C ILE A 122 -10.40 -4.11 -40.95
N TRP A 123 -10.10 -3.28 -39.96
CA TRP A 123 -9.39 -3.68 -38.74
C TRP A 123 -10.18 -4.75 -37.96
N THR A 124 -11.46 -4.46 -37.70
CA THR A 124 -12.37 -5.33 -36.95
C THR A 124 -12.56 -6.68 -37.64
N LEU A 125 -12.73 -6.71 -38.97
CA LEU A 125 -12.79 -7.97 -39.75
C LEU A 125 -11.47 -8.75 -39.69
N SER A 126 -10.33 -8.06 -39.64
CA SER A 126 -9.00 -8.69 -39.59
C SER A 126 -8.66 -9.26 -38.22
N SER A 127 -9.30 -8.77 -37.15
CA SER A 127 -9.15 -9.33 -35.79
C SER A 127 -9.64 -10.79 -35.65
N ALA A 128 -10.41 -11.30 -36.63
CA ALA A 128 -10.86 -12.69 -36.67
C ALA A 128 -9.82 -13.68 -37.27
N ILE A 129 -8.67 -13.20 -37.76
CA ILE A 129 -7.64 -14.05 -38.38
C ILE A 129 -6.87 -14.84 -37.29
N PRO A 130 -6.81 -16.19 -37.29
CA PRO A 130 -6.29 -16.95 -36.15
C PRO A 130 -4.87 -16.62 -35.66
N TRP A 131 -3.98 -16.16 -36.54
CA TRP A 131 -2.56 -15.88 -36.24
C TRP A 131 -2.20 -14.39 -36.11
N ALA A 132 -3.06 -13.49 -36.61
CA ALA A 132 -2.87 -12.03 -36.50
C ALA A 132 -3.87 -11.37 -35.55
N GLY A 133 -5.04 -11.99 -35.40
CA GLY A 133 -6.20 -11.51 -34.68
C GLY A 133 -5.96 -11.14 -33.22
N PRO A 134 -5.28 -11.99 -32.42
CA PRO A 134 -4.95 -11.65 -31.02
C PRO A 134 -4.20 -10.34 -30.88
N ASN A 135 -3.27 -10.04 -31.80
CA ASN A 135 -2.50 -8.80 -31.81
C ASN A 135 -3.37 -7.57 -32.15
N LEU A 136 -4.23 -7.69 -33.17
CA LEU A 136 -5.14 -6.60 -33.56
C LEU A 136 -6.20 -6.33 -32.48
N HIS A 137 -6.71 -7.39 -31.85
CA HIS A 137 -7.64 -7.33 -30.72
C HIS A 137 -7.00 -6.64 -29.50
N ALA A 138 -5.79 -7.05 -29.11
CA ALA A 138 -5.07 -6.45 -27.99
C ALA A 138 -4.81 -4.94 -28.20
N VAL A 139 -4.49 -4.53 -29.43
CA VAL A 139 -4.34 -3.12 -29.79
C VAL A 139 -5.68 -2.36 -29.73
N SER A 140 -6.80 -2.96 -30.16
CA SER A 140 -8.13 -2.35 -30.02
C SER A 140 -8.57 -2.21 -28.55
N GLU A 141 -8.33 -3.22 -27.70
CA GLU A 141 -8.65 -3.10 -26.28
C GLU A 141 -7.76 -2.08 -25.55
N LEU A 142 -6.49 -1.96 -25.93
CA LEU A 142 -5.60 -0.92 -25.42
C LEU A 142 -6.09 0.48 -25.82
N ALA A 143 -6.44 0.69 -27.09
CA ALA A 143 -6.97 1.96 -27.59
C ALA A 143 -8.30 2.33 -26.93
N ARG A 144 -9.22 1.37 -26.79
CA ARG A 144 -10.49 1.56 -26.08
C ARG A 144 -10.29 1.87 -24.59
N SER A 145 -9.42 1.14 -23.91
CA SER A 145 -9.13 1.35 -22.49
C SER A 145 -8.46 2.70 -22.23
N ALA A 146 -7.59 3.17 -23.14
CA ALA A 146 -7.00 4.50 -23.04
C ALA A 146 -8.02 5.63 -23.21
N ASP A 147 -9.00 5.48 -24.11
CA ASP A 147 -10.10 6.44 -24.29
C ASP A 147 -11.10 6.40 -23.12
N ASP A 148 -11.49 5.22 -22.65
CA ASP A 148 -12.35 5.04 -21.47
C ASP A 148 -11.68 5.67 -20.22
N VAL A 149 -10.38 5.44 -19.99
CA VAL A 149 -9.62 6.05 -18.89
C VAL A 149 -9.54 7.57 -19.03
N SER A 150 -9.31 8.09 -20.23
CA SER A 150 -9.19 9.54 -20.47
C SER A 150 -10.53 10.29 -20.35
N SER A 151 -11.62 9.66 -20.84
CA SER A 151 -12.95 10.26 -20.91
C SER A 151 -13.82 10.02 -19.68
N LEU A 152 -13.76 8.82 -19.06
CA LEU A 152 -14.56 8.44 -17.89
C LEU A 152 -13.77 8.54 -16.57
N GLY A 153 -12.44 8.42 -16.63
CA GLY A 153 -11.55 8.58 -15.49
C GLY A 153 -11.03 10.01 -15.34
N LEU A 154 -10.05 10.39 -16.15
CA LEU A 154 -9.28 11.63 -15.99
C LEU A 154 -10.12 12.90 -16.15
N SER A 155 -11.00 12.96 -17.16
CA SER A 155 -11.80 14.16 -17.45
C SER A 155 -12.69 14.59 -16.27
N PRO A 156 -13.54 13.72 -15.66
CA PRO A 156 -14.29 14.07 -14.45
C PRO A 156 -13.41 14.44 -13.25
N LEU A 157 -12.27 13.78 -13.07
CA LEU A 157 -11.38 14.00 -11.92
C LEU A 157 -10.71 15.36 -11.96
N VAL A 158 -10.20 15.81 -13.12
CA VAL A 158 -9.56 17.12 -13.23
C VAL A 158 -10.59 18.26 -13.15
N GLU A 159 -11.83 18.05 -13.62
CA GLU A 159 -12.92 19.00 -13.38
C GLU A 159 -13.29 19.14 -11.91
N ILE A 160 -13.31 18.04 -11.14
CA ILE A 160 -13.48 18.08 -9.69
C ILE A 160 -12.30 18.83 -9.07
N TYR A 161 -11.07 18.44 -9.40
CA TYR A 161 -9.84 19.03 -8.85
C TYR A 161 -9.81 20.56 -9.01
N GLY A 162 -10.13 21.06 -10.20
CA GLY A 162 -10.20 22.50 -10.49
C GLY A 162 -11.43 23.22 -9.93
N SER A 163 -12.44 22.50 -9.45
CA SER A 163 -13.62 23.07 -8.76
C SER A 163 -13.47 23.11 -7.23
N LEU A 164 -12.51 22.37 -6.68
CA LEU A 164 -12.25 22.29 -5.25
C LEU A 164 -11.32 23.43 -4.82
N ASN A 165 -11.78 24.25 -3.87
CA ASN A 165 -10.88 25.09 -3.09
C ASN A 165 -10.24 24.23 -1.99
N TRP A 166 -9.00 23.79 -2.21
CA TRP A 166 -8.25 22.93 -1.30
C TRP A 166 -7.96 23.61 0.05
N ASP A 167 -7.76 24.94 0.07
CA ASP A 167 -7.56 25.69 1.30
C ASP A 167 -8.83 25.75 2.16
N ALA A 168 -10.02 25.66 1.56
CA ALA A 168 -11.29 25.59 2.30
C ALA A 168 -11.52 24.24 3.00
N LEU A 169 -10.65 23.25 2.79
CA LEU A 169 -10.62 21.99 3.51
C LEU A 169 -9.74 22.05 4.77
N MET A 170 -8.95 23.11 4.95
CA MET A 170 -8.16 23.32 6.16
C MET A 170 -9.08 23.49 7.39
N PRO A 171 -8.70 22.93 8.56
CA PRO A 171 -9.35 23.27 9.81
C PRO A 171 -9.33 24.79 10.01
N SER A 172 -10.48 25.37 10.37
CA SER A 172 -10.59 26.80 10.64
C SER A 172 -11.51 27.02 11.85
N ALA A 173 -11.45 28.22 12.44
CA ALA A 173 -12.33 28.59 13.56
C ALA A 173 -13.83 28.51 13.20
N SER A 174 -14.16 28.68 11.91
CA SER A 174 -15.50 28.54 11.31
C SER A 174 -15.84 27.13 10.83
N GLY A 175 -14.88 26.20 10.85
CA GLY A 175 -15.00 24.85 10.27
C GLY A 175 -14.49 24.76 8.83
N SER A 176 -14.06 23.57 8.43
CA SER A 176 -13.71 23.21 7.04
C SER A 176 -14.96 22.85 6.24
N ASN A 177 -15.04 23.31 4.98
CA ASN A 177 -16.18 22.98 4.13
C ASN A 177 -15.98 21.62 3.45
N VAL A 178 -16.42 20.56 4.12
CA VAL A 178 -16.37 19.18 3.60
C VAL A 178 -17.48 18.82 2.60
N GLY A 179 -18.42 19.73 2.33
CA GLY A 179 -19.52 19.54 1.39
C GLY A 179 -19.06 19.21 -0.05
N PRO A 180 -18.10 19.96 -0.63
CA PRO A 180 -17.51 19.65 -1.93
C PRO A 180 -16.85 18.26 -2.02
N LEU A 181 -16.20 17.77 -0.96
CA LEU A 181 -15.67 16.40 -0.93
C LEU A 181 -16.80 15.35 -1.01
N LYS A 182 -17.87 15.55 -0.24
CA LYS A 182 -19.07 14.70 -0.28
C LYS A 182 -19.74 14.70 -1.66
N ALA A 183 -19.77 15.87 -2.33
CA ALA A 183 -20.30 16.01 -3.69
C ALA A 183 -19.38 15.38 -4.77
N ALA A 184 -18.07 15.35 -4.55
CA ALA A 184 -17.10 14.70 -5.42
C ALA A 184 -17.14 13.17 -5.35
N ALA A 185 -17.40 12.58 -4.17
CA ALA A 185 -17.28 11.15 -3.91
C ALA A 185 -17.95 10.22 -4.94
N PRO A 186 -19.19 10.47 -5.43
CA PRO A 186 -19.81 9.61 -6.45
C PRO A 186 -19.07 9.63 -7.79
N ARG A 187 -18.53 10.79 -8.19
CA ARG A 187 -17.77 10.94 -9.43
C ARG A 187 -16.39 10.29 -9.33
N VAL A 188 -15.69 10.45 -8.20
CA VAL A 188 -14.41 9.76 -7.93
C VAL A 188 -14.62 8.24 -7.94
N THR A 189 -15.71 7.74 -7.34
CA THR A 189 -16.08 6.32 -7.37
C THR A 189 -16.34 5.82 -8.80
N SER A 190 -17.04 6.61 -9.63
CA SER A 190 -17.29 6.27 -11.04
C SER A 190 -16.02 6.26 -11.89
N ALA A 191 -15.09 7.19 -11.63
CA ALA A 191 -13.79 7.24 -12.27
C ALA A 191 -12.93 6.02 -11.88
N ALA A 192 -12.83 5.72 -10.58
CA ALA A 192 -12.14 4.54 -10.05
C ALA A 192 -12.67 3.23 -10.68
N TYR A 193 -13.99 3.07 -10.75
CA TYR A 193 -14.63 1.93 -11.42
C TYR A 193 -14.22 1.82 -12.89
N SER A 194 -14.21 2.94 -13.64
CA SER A 194 -13.90 2.96 -15.07
C SER A 194 -12.43 2.61 -15.36
N VAL A 195 -11.51 3.10 -14.52
CA VAL A 195 -10.08 2.77 -14.60
C VAL A 195 -9.82 1.31 -14.21
N ARG A 196 -10.44 0.82 -13.13
CA ARG A 196 -10.33 -0.59 -12.73
C ARG A 196 -10.88 -1.53 -13.81
N ALA A 197 -12.08 -1.29 -14.33
CA ALA A 197 -12.66 -2.09 -15.41
C ALA A 197 -11.77 -2.07 -16.68
N SER A 198 -11.08 -0.97 -16.94
CA SER A 198 -10.09 -0.88 -18.02
C SER A 198 -8.85 -1.74 -17.75
N ALA A 199 -8.28 -1.68 -16.54
CA ALA A 199 -7.16 -2.52 -16.14
C ALA A 199 -7.50 -4.02 -16.18
N GLU A 200 -8.71 -4.39 -15.73
CA GLU A 200 -9.20 -5.77 -15.75
C GLU A 200 -9.34 -6.30 -17.18
N ARG A 201 -9.94 -5.54 -18.10
CA ARG A 201 -10.01 -5.92 -19.53
C ARG A 201 -8.65 -6.13 -20.18
N LEU A 202 -7.65 -5.32 -19.86
CA LEU A 202 -6.29 -5.51 -20.40
C LEU A 202 -5.59 -6.75 -19.80
N ARG A 203 -5.82 -7.01 -18.51
CA ARG A 203 -5.27 -8.18 -17.80
C ARG A 203 -5.86 -9.51 -18.27
N ASP A 204 -7.12 -9.51 -18.71
CA ASP A 204 -7.82 -10.70 -19.21
C ASP A 204 -7.38 -11.12 -20.64
N ILE A 205 -6.50 -10.35 -21.29
CA ILE A 205 -5.92 -10.68 -22.60
C ILE A 205 -4.76 -11.67 -22.42
N ASP A 206 -4.87 -12.86 -23.03
CA ASP A 206 -3.74 -13.79 -23.14
C ASP A 206 -2.59 -13.14 -23.94
N SER A 207 -1.47 -12.93 -23.26
CA SER A 207 -0.26 -12.33 -23.84
C SER A 207 0.64 -13.35 -24.55
N SER A 208 0.43 -14.66 -24.33
CA SER A 208 1.22 -15.76 -24.90
C SER A 208 1.27 -15.80 -26.44
N PRO A 209 0.17 -15.54 -27.20
CA PRO A 209 0.19 -15.51 -28.66
C PRO A 209 0.57 -14.14 -29.25
N LEU A 210 0.88 -13.14 -28.42
CA LEU A 210 1.16 -11.77 -28.88
C LEU A 210 2.61 -11.62 -29.33
N LEU A 211 2.82 -10.77 -30.33
CA LEU A 211 4.15 -10.31 -30.72
C LEU A 211 4.75 -9.46 -29.58
N PRO A 212 6.07 -9.52 -29.31
CA PRO A 212 6.70 -8.73 -28.25
C PRO A 212 6.41 -7.22 -28.34
N GLN A 213 6.24 -6.70 -29.55
CA GLN A 213 5.91 -5.30 -29.83
C GLN A 213 4.50 -4.89 -29.37
N VAL A 214 3.61 -5.85 -29.08
CA VAL A 214 2.27 -5.63 -28.52
C VAL A 214 2.23 -6.08 -27.06
N ALA A 215 2.85 -7.22 -26.74
CA ALA A 215 2.86 -7.80 -25.39
C ALA A 215 3.50 -6.86 -24.35
N ALA A 216 4.66 -6.25 -24.66
CA ALA A 216 5.37 -5.40 -23.70
C ALA A 216 4.64 -4.07 -23.41
N PRO A 217 4.13 -3.31 -24.41
CA PRO A 217 3.28 -2.14 -24.15
C PRO A 217 1.98 -2.50 -23.42
N LEU A 218 1.34 -3.62 -23.75
CA LEU A 218 0.14 -4.09 -23.05
C LEU A 218 0.42 -4.37 -21.57
N GLY A 219 1.52 -5.06 -21.24
CA GLY A 219 1.94 -5.30 -19.86
C GLY A 219 2.18 -4.00 -19.09
N ALA A 220 2.97 -3.08 -19.66
CA ALA A 220 3.25 -1.78 -19.05
C ALA A 220 1.97 -0.94 -18.81
N ALA A 221 1.04 -0.92 -19.78
CA ALA A 221 -0.24 -0.25 -19.63
C ALA A 221 -1.14 -0.91 -18.57
N THR A 222 -1.17 -2.24 -18.52
CA THR A 222 -1.94 -3.00 -17.51
C THR A 222 -1.45 -2.70 -16.10
N GLU A 223 -0.14 -2.67 -15.89
CA GLU A 223 0.46 -2.29 -14.61
C GLU A 223 0.15 -0.84 -14.21
N GLU A 224 0.31 0.12 -15.12
CA GLU A 224 0.08 1.54 -14.81
C GLU A 224 -1.40 1.83 -14.54
N LEU A 225 -2.31 1.21 -15.29
CA LEU A 225 -3.75 1.30 -15.02
C LEU A 225 -4.14 0.60 -13.72
N SER A 226 -3.46 -0.49 -13.33
CA SER A 226 -3.68 -1.13 -12.02
C SER A 226 -3.25 -0.22 -10.88
N ARG A 227 -2.05 0.38 -10.96
CA ARG A 227 -1.56 1.38 -9.99
C ARG A 227 -2.50 2.59 -9.89
N ALA A 228 -3.01 3.07 -11.03
CA ALA A 228 -3.97 4.17 -11.07
C ALA A 228 -5.34 3.77 -10.46
N ALA A 229 -5.81 2.55 -10.70
CA ALA A 229 -7.04 2.03 -10.10
C ALA A 229 -6.96 1.97 -8.57
N ASP A 230 -5.86 1.43 -8.01
CA ASP A 230 -5.65 1.35 -6.56
C ASP A 230 -5.61 2.73 -5.90
N ALA A 231 -4.94 3.70 -6.53
CA ALA A 231 -4.91 5.09 -6.06
C ALA A 231 -6.30 5.75 -6.10
N LEU A 232 -7.09 5.49 -7.15
CA LEU A 232 -8.44 6.03 -7.29
C LEU A 232 -9.46 5.35 -6.37
N ASP A 233 -9.35 4.05 -6.11
CA ASP A 233 -10.15 3.36 -5.10
C ASP A 233 -9.83 3.91 -3.70
N THR A 234 -8.56 4.21 -3.40
CA THR A 234 -8.16 4.89 -2.17
C THR A 234 -8.79 6.28 -2.05
N ALA A 235 -8.76 7.08 -3.14
CA ALA A 235 -9.39 8.39 -3.16
C ALA A 235 -10.94 8.32 -3.04
N ALA A 236 -11.58 7.33 -3.67
CA ALA A 236 -13.02 7.11 -3.58
C ALA A 236 -13.45 6.67 -2.17
N ASP A 237 -12.68 5.79 -1.53
CA ASP A 237 -12.88 5.37 -0.15
C ASP A 237 -12.70 6.54 0.82
N ALA A 238 -11.63 7.34 0.65
CA ALA A 238 -11.41 8.55 1.45
C ALA A 238 -12.53 9.58 1.28
N ALA A 239 -12.93 9.91 0.05
CA ALA A 239 -14.01 10.87 -0.22
C ALA A 239 -15.37 10.42 0.35
N ARG A 240 -15.58 9.11 0.50
CA ARG A 240 -16.78 8.53 1.13
C ARG A 240 -16.77 8.64 2.66
N ILE A 241 -15.65 8.34 3.32
CA ILE A 241 -15.60 8.29 4.80
C ILE A 241 -15.17 9.60 5.45
N ALA A 242 -14.32 10.41 4.80
CA ALA A 242 -13.75 11.62 5.40
C ALA A 242 -14.82 12.64 5.83
N PRO A 243 -15.89 12.94 5.06
CA PRO A 243 -16.94 13.85 5.52
C PRO A 243 -17.63 13.36 6.80
N VAL A 244 -17.88 12.06 6.93
CA VAL A 244 -18.49 11.46 8.15
C VAL A 244 -17.52 11.56 9.33
N MET A 245 -16.23 11.27 9.10
CA MET A 245 -15.20 11.34 10.13
C MET A 245 -14.93 12.77 10.61
N LEU A 246 -15.04 13.77 9.72
CA LEU A 246 -14.92 15.20 10.00
C LEU A 246 -16.21 15.82 10.58
N GLY A 247 -17.20 14.99 10.92
CA GLY A 247 -18.43 15.40 11.58
C GLY A 247 -19.37 16.24 10.73
N ALA A 248 -19.47 15.97 9.43
CA ALA A 248 -20.35 16.71 8.51
C ALA A 248 -21.85 16.65 8.88
N GLU A 249 -22.27 15.60 9.60
CA GLU A 249 -23.67 15.34 9.97
C GLU A 249 -23.83 15.42 11.49
N ASP A 250 -23.09 14.59 12.23
CA ASP A 250 -23.04 14.58 13.70
C ASP A 250 -21.64 14.94 14.22
N GLN A 251 -21.54 15.47 15.45
CA GLN A 251 -20.25 15.61 16.14
C GLN A 251 -19.56 14.25 16.30
N LYS A 252 -18.25 14.19 16.04
CA LYS A 252 -17.38 13.04 16.32
C LYS A 252 -16.33 13.37 17.36
N SER A 253 -16.15 12.49 18.34
CA SER A 253 -15.18 12.62 19.43
C SER A 253 -14.10 11.56 19.31
N TYR A 254 -12.86 11.96 19.02
CA TYR A 254 -11.72 11.04 18.90
C TYR A 254 -10.84 11.10 20.13
N LEU A 255 -10.39 9.94 20.61
CA LEU A 255 -9.28 9.87 21.56
C LEU A 255 -7.97 9.98 20.76
N LEU A 256 -7.30 11.12 20.86
CA LEU A 256 -5.95 11.31 20.34
C LEU A 256 -4.95 10.74 21.34
N MET A 257 -4.25 9.68 20.93
CA MET A 257 -3.19 9.01 21.68
C MET A 257 -1.82 9.47 21.17
N ILE A 258 -1.06 10.16 22.01
CA ILE A 258 0.26 10.67 21.66
C ILE A 258 1.31 9.71 22.22
N GLN A 259 1.96 8.98 21.31
CA GLN A 259 3.01 8.02 21.64
C GLN A 259 4.36 8.73 21.82
N ASN A 260 5.23 8.15 22.65
CA ASN A 260 6.57 8.65 22.91
C ASN A 260 7.60 7.59 22.49
N ASN A 261 8.26 7.78 21.34
CA ASN A 261 9.18 6.79 20.76
C ASN A 261 10.48 6.60 21.54
N ALA A 262 10.74 7.39 22.60
CA ALA A 262 11.92 7.20 23.45
C ALA A 262 11.76 6.06 24.46
N GLU A 263 10.54 5.55 24.67
CA GLU A 263 10.24 4.30 25.37
C GLU A 263 9.39 3.44 24.43
N ALA A 264 10.01 2.43 23.81
CA ALA A 264 9.42 1.72 22.69
C ALA A 264 8.16 0.91 23.08
N ARG A 265 7.18 0.94 22.18
CA ARG A 265 6.02 0.02 22.15
C ARG A 265 5.78 -0.40 20.72
N ALA A 266 5.13 -1.54 20.51
CA ALA A 266 5.04 -2.17 19.20
C ALA A 266 4.48 -1.27 18.08
N SER A 267 3.56 -0.35 18.38
CA SER A 267 3.02 0.64 17.43
C SER A 267 3.84 1.93 17.25
N GLY A 268 4.95 2.09 17.98
CA GLY A 268 5.81 3.28 17.96
C GLY A 268 6.47 3.56 19.32
N GLY A 269 5.67 3.88 20.33
CA GLY A 269 6.13 4.28 21.66
C GLY A 269 5.04 4.28 22.73
N ILE A 270 5.43 4.47 23.99
CA ILE A 270 4.47 4.49 25.12
C ILE A 270 3.41 5.61 24.93
N PRO A 271 2.11 5.33 25.10
CA PRO A 271 1.07 6.33 25.23
C PRO A 271 1.35 7.21 26.45
N GLY A 272 1.86 8.42 26.22
CA GLY A 272 2.24 9.35 27.30
C GLY A 272 1.10 10.31 27.62
N ALA A 273 0.60 10.97 26.59
CA ALA A 273 -0.47 11.97 26.68
C ALA A 273 -1.68 11.56 25.85
N LEU A 274 -2.86 11.95 26.35
CA LEU A 274 -4.16 11.73 25.73
C LEU A 274 -4.91 13.04 25.63
N ALA A 275 -5.61 13.23 24.52
CA ALA A 275 -6.55 14.34 24.36
C ALA A 275 -7.84 13.86 23.69
N VAL A 276 -8.98 14.45 24.05
CA VAL A 276 -10.21 14.30 23.26
C VAL A 276 -10.22 15.40 22.20
N VAL A 277 -10.33 15.02 20.94
CA VAL A 277 -10.46 15.93 19.80
C VAL A 277 -11.86 15.79 19.25
N THR A 278 -12.65 16.86 19.25
CA THR A 278 -13.98 16.87 18.67
C THR A 278 -13.99 17.52 17.29
N LEU A 279 -14.78 16.94 16.39
CA LEU A 279 -15.03 17.39 15.02
C LEU A 279 -16.53 17.58 14.83
N GLU A 280 -16.97 18.82 14.61
CA GLU A 280 -18.36 19.15 14.29
C GLU A 280 -18.38 20.07 13.07
N LYS A 281 -19.03 19.67 11.97
CA LYS A 281 -19.13 20.43 10.71
C LYS A 281 -17.76 20.92 10.21
N GLY A 282 -16.75 20.05 10.31
CA GLY A 282 -15.37 20.37 9.94
C GLY A 282 -14.63 21.30 10.89
N LYS A 283 -15.23 21.75 12.00
CA LYS A 283 -14.57 22.51 13.06
C LYS A 283 -13.89 21.56 14.04
N LEU A 284 -12.59 21.75 14.20
CA LEU A 284 -11.75 21.04 15.17
C LEU A 284 -11.86 21.73 16.54
N SER A 285 -11.97 20.97 17.63
CA SER A 285 -11.90 21.50 19.00
C SER A 285 -11.18 20.54 19.96
N LEU A 286 -10.39 21.10 20.88
CA LEU A 286 -9.62 20.35 21.88
C LEU A 286 -10.41 20.29 23.19
N GLY A 287 -10.76 19.08 23.59
CA GLY A 287 -11.47 18.78 24.83
C GLY A 287 -10.52 18.45 25.99
N SER A 288 -10.93 17.48 26.82
CA SER A 288 -10.14 17.03 27.97
C SER A 288 -8.78 16.47 27.55
N GLN A 289 -7.74 16.83 28.30
CA GLN A 289 -6.39 16.29 28.19
C GLN A 289 -6.03 15.59 29.51
N ASN A 290 -5.35 14.45 29.45
CA ASN A 290 -4.84 13.69 30.61
C ASN A 290 -3.53 13.00 30.22
N SER A 291 -2.67 12.71 31.19
CA SER A 291 -1.64 11.69 31.01
C SER A 291 -2.25 10.28 31.05
N ALA A 292 -1.59 9.30 30.42
CA ALA A 292 -1.98 7.90 30.58
C ALA A 292 -1.86 7.42 32.05
N THR A 293 -0.98 8.06 32.84
CA THR A 293 -0.72 7.74 34.25
C THR A 293 -1.85 8.16 35.18
N GLU A 294 -2.49 9.30 34.94
CA GLU A 294 -3.61 9.80 35.76
C GLU A 294 -4.88 8.94 35.65
N LEU A 295 -5.08 8.21 34.55
CA LEU A 295 -6.14 7.21 34.45
C LEU A 295 -5.94 6.04 35.44
N GLY A 296 -4.71 5.80 35.87
CA GLY A 296 -4.33 4.71 36.78
C GLY A 296 -4.65 3.31 36.21
N SER A 297 -4.67 2.30 37.07
CA SER A 297 -4.97 0.93 36.65
C SER A 297 -6.47 0.66 36.49
N MET A 298 -6.81 -0.29 35.63
CA MET A 298 -8.13 -0.90 35.53
C MET A 298 -8.28 -2.04 36.55
N SER A 299 -9.43 -2.07 37.23
CA SER A 299 -9.88 -3.20 38.05
C SER A 299 -11.39 -3.39 37.85
N PRO A 300 -11.88 -4.59 37.44
CA PRO A 300 -11.10 -5.58 36.71
C PRO A 300 -10.47 -4.98 35.44
N ASN A 301 -9.48 -5.68 34.87
CA ASN A 301 -8.90 -5.36 33.57
C ASN A 301 -10.00 -5.25 32.50
N VAL A 302 -9.79 -4.38 31.50
CA VAL A 302 -10.54 -4.42 30.24
C VAL A 302 -10.23 -5.74 29.53
N PRO A 303 -11.23 -6.48 29.04
CA PRO A 303 -10.99 -7.69 28.24
C PRO A 303 -10.24 -7.37 26.96
N VAL A 304 -9.22 -8.17 26.66
CA VAL A 304 -8.44 -8.14 25.41
C VAL A 304 -8.40 -9.57 24.86
N ASP A 305 -8.18 -9.74 23.55
CA ASP A 305 -8.03 -11.07 22.96
C ASP A 305 -6.99 -11.95 23.71
N GLN A 306 -7.23 -13.27 23.75
CA GLN A 306 -6.39 -14.19 24.51
C GLN A 306 -5.05 -14.48 23.83
N GLN A 307 -4.97 -14.52 22.49
CA GLN A 307 -3.69 -14.67 21.79
C GLN A 307 -2.81 -13.46 22.09
N GLN A 308 -3.37 -12.26 22.01
CA GLN A 308 -2.73 -11.00 22.36
C GLN A 308 -2.22 -10.99 23.82
N GLN A 309 -3.05 -11.42 24.78
CA GLN A 309 -2.62 -11.51 26.18
C GLN A 309 -1.50 -12.53 26.42
N HIS A 310 -1.47 -13.64 25.67
CA HIS A 310 -0.41 -14.65 25.76
C HIS A 310 0.91 -14.20 25.10
N ILE A 311 0.86 -13.50 23.97
CA ILE A 311 2.06 -12.97 23.29
C ILE A 311 2.74 -11.89 24.13
N TYR A 312 1.94 -10.97 24.69
CA TYR A 312 2.44 -9.76 25.35
C TYR A 312 2.28 -9.83 26.86
N SER A 313 1.09 -9.52 27.36
CA SER A 313 0.76 -9.50 28.78
C SER A 313 -0.71 -9.20 29.03
N THR A 314 -1.25 -9.60 30.18
CA THR A 314 -2.51 -9.06 30.73
C THR A 314 -2.46 -7.54 30.97
N ARG A 315 -1.26 -6.92 30.93
CA ARG A 315 -1.07 -5.46 31.07
C ARG A 315 -1.78 -4.64 29.98
N LEU A 316 -1.96 -5.21 28.77
CA LEU A 316 -2.78 -4.64 27.69
C LEU A 316 -4.13 -4.12 28.21
N GLY A 317 -4.83 -4.94 29.00
CA GLY A 317 -6.13 -4.60 29.59
C GLY A 317 -6.07 -3.87 30.94
N LYS A 318 -4.87 -3.59 31.48
CA LYS A 318 -4.70 -3.05 32.85
C LYS A 318 -4.25 -1.60 32.88
N TYR A 319 -3.37 -1.18 31.98
CA TYR A 319 -2.75 0.16 31.98
C TYR A 319 -2.86 0.79 30.59
N MET A 320 -3.19 2.08 30.54
CA MET A 320 -3.29 2.83 29.28
C MET A 320 -1.94 2.89 28.54
N GLN A 321 -0.84 2.94 29.29
CA GLN A 321 0.54 2.90 28.81
C GLN A 321 0.93 1.60 28.06
N ASP A 322 0.12 0.55 28.22
CA ASP A 322 0.46 -0.80 27.76
C ASP A 322 -0.53 -1.34 26.72
N VAL A 323 -1.57 -0.57 26.35
CA VAL A 323 -2.59 -0.99 25.35
C VAL A 323 -1.99 -1.31 23.99
N ASN A 324 -0.84 -0.71 23.67
CA ASN A 324 -0.09 -0.87 22.43
C ASN A 324 1.22 -1.66 22.60
N LEU A 325 1.33 -2.48 23.65
CA LEU A 325 2.30 -3.59 23.64
C LEU A 325 2.07 -4.49 22.41
N THR A 326 0.83 -4.56 21.93
CA THR A 326 0.48 -5.14 20.63
C THR A 326 0.69 -4.15 19.48
N PRO A 327 1.22 -4.60 18.33
CA PRO A 327 1.25 -3.81 17.10
C PRO A 327 -0.12 -3.75 16.42
N ASP A 328 -1.11 -4.55 16.84
CA ASP A 328 -2.46 -4.47 16.29
C ASP A 328 -3.20 -3.25 16.82
N PHE A 329 -3.18 -2.17 16.04
CA PHE A 329 -3.80 -0.92 16.46
C PHE A 329 -5.31 -1.02 16.72
N PRO A 330 -6.13 -1.81 15.98
CA PRO A 330 -7.52 -2.02 16.34
C PRO A 330 -7.70 -2.58 17.76
N THR A 331 -6.89 -3.58 18.14
CA THR A 331 -6.88 -4.11 19.52
C THR A 331 -6.49 -3.05 20.54
N ALA A 332 -5.43 -2.27 20.27
CA ALA A 332 -4.98 -1.19 21.14
C ALA A 332 -6.03 -0.08 21.29
N ALA A 333 -6.65 0.34 20.19
CA ALA A 333 -7.66 1.38 20.11
C ALA A 333 -8.98 1.01 20.84
N ILE A 334 -9.50 -0.20 20.61
CA ILE A 334 -10.68 -0.72 21.32
C ILE A 334 -10.43 -0.70 22.83
N THR A 335 -9.23 -1.14 23.24
CA THR A 335 -8.84 -1.20 24.65
C THR A 335 -8.69 0.21 25.24
N ALA A 336 -8.01 1.13 24.55
CA ALA A 336 -7.85 2.52 24.96
C ALA A 336 -9.21 3.25 25.09
N LYS A 337 -10.11 3.08 24.11
CA LYS A 337 -11.48 3.61 24.18
C LYS A 337 -12.21 3.13 25.43
N ALA A 338 -12.24 1.81 25.65
CA ALA A 338 -12.92 1.22 26.80
C ALA A 338 -12.32 1.66 28.14
N MET A 339 -10.99 1.83 28.20
CA MET A 339 -10.29 2.40 29.36
C MET A 339 -10.69 3.86 29.62
N TRP A 340 -10.72 4.69 28.58
CA TRP A 340 -11.11 6.10 28.67
C TRP A 340 -12.56 6.25 29.14
N GLU A 341 -13.51 5.65 28.41
CA GLU A 341 -14.94 5.71 28.71
C GLU A 341 -15.24 5.24 30.14
N LYS A 342 -14.60 4.15 30.61
CA LYS A 342 -14.77 3.63 31.98
C LYS A 342 -14.25 4.58 33.07
N LYS A 343 -13.29 5.46 32.76
CA LYS A 343 -12.67 6.38 33.74
C LYS A 343 -13.25 7.78 33.70
N THR A 344 -13.67 8.28 32.53
CA THR A 344 -14.12 9.66 32.33
C THR A 344 -15.62 9.78 32.09
N ASN A 345 -16.31 8.68 31.75
CA ASN A 345 -17.68 8.65 31.21
C ASN A 345 -17.88 9.48 29.92
N GLN A 346 -16.80 9.84 29.22
CA GLN A 346 -16.85 10.55 27.94
C GLN A 346 -16.85 9.54 26.77
N HIS A 347 -17.87 9.60 25.92
CA HIS A 347 -17.97 8.75 24.73
C HIS A 347 -16.95 9.12 23.66
N ILE A 348 -16.47 8.12 22.92
CA ILE A 348 -15.45 8.23 21.88
C ILE A 348 -15.90 7.46 20.62
N ASP A 349 -15.93 8.13 19.46
CA ASP A 349 -16.27 7.55 18.14
C ASP A 349 -15.09 6.82 17.47
N GLY A 350 -13.86 7.08 17.91
CA GLY A 350 -12.65 6.47 17.34
C GLY A 350 -11.37 6.85 18.08
N VAL A 351 -10.26 6.21 17.74
CA VAL A 351 -8.94 6.49 18.31
C VAL A 351 -8.00 6.85 17.17
N ILE A 352 -7.28 7.96 17.33
CA ILE A 352 -6.23 8.42 16.43
C ILE A 352 -4.94 8.36 17.21
N SER A 353 -3.89 7.79 16.64
CA SER A 353 -2.55 7.80 17.22
C SER A 353 -1.59 8.58 16.35
N ILE A 354 -0.72 9.35 17.02
CA ILE A 354 0.40 10.08 16.40
C ILE A 354 1.63 10.02 17.32
N ASP A 355 2.78 10.47 16.80
CA ASP A 355 4.03 10.64 17.54
C ASP A 355 4.69 12.02 17.24
N PRO A 356 5.76 12.42 17.95
CA PRO A 356 6.46 13.69 17.68
C PRO A 356 7.10 13.82 16.30
N VAL A 357 7.31 12.72 15.55
CA VAL A 357 7.81 12.76 14.17
C VAL A 357 6.68 13.17 13.21
N VAL A 358 5.44 12.73 13.46
CA VAL A 358 4.25 13.27 12.77
C VAL A 358 4.07 14.76 13.07
N LEU A 359 4.29 15.18 14.33
CA LEU A 359 4.25 16.61 14.69
C LEU A 359 5.31 17.42 13.94
N SER A 360 6.48 16.84 13.64
CA SER A 360 7.51 17.46 12.79
C SER A 360 6.98 17.73 11.38
N TYR A 361 6.31 16.77 10.75
CA TYR A 361 5.74 16.95 9.40
C TYR A 361 4.64 18.00 9.38
N ILE A 362 3.79 18.01 10.41
CA ILE A 362 2.76 19.05 10.61
C ILE A 362 3.42 20.43 10.73
N LEU A 363 4.45 20.59 11.56
CA LEU A 363 5.12 21.87 11.78
C LEU A 363 5.92 22.38 10.58
N HIS A 364 6.37 21.50 9.67
CA HIS A 364 6.88 21.93 8.36
C HIS A 364 5.78 22.55 7.48
N ALA A 365 4.53 22.09 7.60
CA ALA A 365 3.40 22.61 6.81
C ALA A 365 2.71 23.83 7.46
N THR A 366 2.63 23.90 8.81
CA THR A 366 2.03 25.04 9.53
C THR A 366 2.99 26.20 9.77
N GLY A 367 4.30 25.95 9.66
CA GLY A 367 5.36 26.82 10.15
C GLY A 367 5.56 26.73 11.67
N PRO A 368 6.55 27.47 12.21
CA PRO A 368 6.88 27.45 13.64
C PRO A 368 5.74 27.89 14.55
N VAL A 369 5.69 27.31 15.75
CA VAL A 369 4.70 27.58 16.79
C VAL A 369 5.42 28.06 18.05
N ALA A 370 5.01 29.24 18.55
CA ALA A 370 5.54 29.79 19.79
C ALA A 370 5.11 28.95 21.01
N VAL A 371 6.01 28.82 21.99
CA VAL A 371 5.81 28.09 23.25
C VAL A 371 5.83 29.10 24.39
N ASP A 372 4.97 30.12 24.27
CA ASP A 372 4.95 31.30 25.13
C ASP A 372 3.66 31.46 25.95
N GLY A 373 2.70 30.55 25.82
CA GLY A 373 1.45 30.53 26.59
C GLY A 373 1.64 30.67 28.13
N PRO A 374 0.64 31.19 28.86
CA PRO A 374 0.80 31.60 30.26
C PRO A 374 1.17 30.44 31.20
N GLU A 375 0.63 29.23 30.97
CA GLU A 375 1.03 28.00 31.68
C GLU A 375 2.52 27.65 31.51
N LEU A 376 3.16 28.07 30.42
CA LEU A 376 4.56 27.79 30.09
C LEU A 376 5.53 28.85 30.64
N ALA A 377 5.02 29.97 31.19
CA ALA A 377 5.85 31.09 31.65
C ALA A 377 6.90 30.69 32.69
N ALA A 378 6.54 29.78 33.61
CA ALA A 378 7.46 29.25 34.63
C ALA A 378 8.60 28.38 34.05
N LEU A 379 8.42 27.85 32.83
CA LEU A 379 9.35 26.94 32.18
C LEU A 379 10.33 27.64 31.24
N ARG A 380 10.16 28.95 30.96
CA ARG A 380 11.08 29.73 30.12
C ARG A 380 12.52 29.74 30.64
N ALA A 381 12.72 29.59 31.95
CA ALA A 381 14.04 29.51 32.58
C ALA A 381 14.76 28.16 32.39
N THR A 382 14.13 27.16 31.77
CA THR A 382 14.70 25.81 31.60
C THR A 382 15.70 25.69 30.44
N GLY A 383 15.78 26.70 29.56
CA GLY A 383 16.60 26.62 28.34
C GLY A 383 16.04 25.68 27.27
N LEU A 384 14.75 25.36 27.32
CA LEU A 384 14.01 24.79 26.19
C LEU A 384 13.77 25.85 25.10
N PRO A 385 13.59 25.45 23.82
CA PRO A 385 13.24 26.38 22.75
C PRO A 385 11.97 27.18 23.06
N THR A 386 11.97 28.47 22.70
CA THR A 386 10.78 29.33 22.78
C THR A 386 9.82 29.16 21.60
N GLU A 387 10.25 28.45 20.56
CA GLU A 387 9.45 28.08 19.38
C GLU A 387 9.76 26.63 18.98
N LEU A 388 8.73 25.92 18.54
CA LEU A 388 8.84 24.56 17.98
C LEU A 388 8.59 24.60 16.47
N ASN A 389 9.39 23.82 15.75
CA ASN A 389 9.32 23.68 14.30
C ASN A 389 9.61 22.22 13.89
N GLY A 390 9.53 21.93 12.59
CA GLY A 390 9.74 20.58 12.07
C GLY A 390 11.10 19.96 12.37
N ASP A 391 12.13 20.78 12.60
CA ASP A 391 13.50 20.33 12.85
C ASP A 391 13.77 20.04 14.34
N ASN A 392 13.20 20.84 15.26
CA ASN A 392 13.53 20.78 16.68
C ASN A 392 12.50 20.01 17.54
N VAL A 393 11.27 19.77 17.06
CA VAL A 393 10.20 19.21 17.90
C VAL A 393 10.50 17.79 18.38
N VAL A 394 11.13 16.96 17.54
CA VAL A 394 11.44 15.56 17.88
C VAL A 394 12.45 15.47 19.01
N SER A 395 13.60 16.15 18.89
CA SER A 395 14.62 16.19 19.96
C SER A 395 14.10 16.88 21.22
N THR A 396 13.27 17.92 21.06
CA THR A 396 12.73 18.66 22.21
C THR A 396 11.81 17.78 23.06
N LEU A 397 10.82 17.15 22.43
CA LEU A 397 9.79 16.36 23.13
C LEU A 397 10.27 14.98 23.59
N LEU A 398 11.28 14.39 22.92
CA LEU A 398 11.78 13.05 23.24
C LEU A 398 13.08 13.03 24.07
N SER A 399 13.81 14.14 24.18
CA SER A 399 15.09 14.22 24.92
C SER A 399 15.22 15.47 25.79
N ASP A 400 15.13 16.68 25.23
CA ASP A 400 15.47 17.90 25.97
C ASP A 400 14.57 18.12 27.20
N VAL A 401 13.26 17.85 27.09
CA VAL A 401 12.33 17.97 28.22
C VAL A 401 12.78 17.11 29.41
N TYR A 402 13.28 15.89 29.16
CA TYR A 402 13.70 14.95 30.22
C TYR A 402 15.08 15.22 30.82
N SER A 403 15.89 16.04 30.14
CA SER A 403 17.19 16.51 30.66
C SER A 403 17.07 17.87 31.37
N LYS A 404 16.23 18.77 30.85
CA LYS A 404 16.09 20.16 31.35
C LYS A 404 15.01 20.32 32.44
N ILE A 405 13.93 19.55 32.40
CA ILE A 405 12.85 19.60 33.41
C ILE A 405 12.95 18.37 34.33
N ARG A 406 13.37 18.59 35.59
CA ARG A 406 13.57 17.51 36.57
C ARG A 406 12.29 16.99 37.23
N ASP A 407 11.25 17.82 37.34
CA ASP A 407 9.96 17.44 37.94
C ASP A 407 9.02 16.91 36.83
N PRO A 408 8.59 15.63 36.88
CA PRO A 408 7.64 15.08 35.91
C PRO A 408 6.36 15.90 35.76
N LYS A 409 5.84 16.51 36.84
CA LYS A 409 4.62 17.33 36.75
C LYS A 409 4.82 18.58 35.89
N LEU A 410 6.02 19.14 35.90
CA LEU A 410 6.37 20.27 35.04
C LEU A 410 6.62 19.83 33.59
N GLN A 411 7.01 18.56 33.35
CA GLN A 411 7.04 17.99 32.01
C GLN A 411 5.61 17.84 31.46
N ASP A 412 4.67 17.34 32.26
CA ASP A 412 3.26 17.21 31.88
C ASP A 412 2.63 18.57 31.53
N VAL A 413 2.91 19.62 32.33
CA VAL A 413 2.52 21.01 32.02
C VAL A 413 3.14 21.50 30.71
N TYR A 414 4.41 21.18 30.43
CA TYR A 414 5.05 21.52 29.15
C TYR A 414 4.35 20.85 27.97
N PHE A 415 4.10 19.54 28.06
CA PHE A 415 3.44 18.78 26.99
C PHE A 415 2.01 19.27 26.73
N ALA A 416 1.21 19.54 27.77
CA ALA A 416 -0.15 20.07 27.63
C ALA A 416 -0.16 21.48 27.00
N GLY A 417 0.77 22.35 27.41
CA GLY A 417 0.92 23.68 26.81
C GLY A 417 1.33 23.62 25.34
N VAL A 418 2.35 22.82 25.00
CA VAL A 418 2.77 22.60 23.60
C VAL A 418 1.65 22.01 22.75
N ALA A 419 0.92 21.01 23.24
CA ALA A 419 -0.20 20.41 22.52
C ALA A 419 -1.29 21.45 22.21
N LYS A 420 -1.59 22.34 23.16
CA LYS A 420 -2.54 23.45 23.00
C LYS A 420 -2.08 24.48 21.96
N GLU A 421 -0.81 24.87 21.96
CA GLU A 421 -0.30 25.84 20.96
C GLU A 421 -0.26 25.26 19.54
N ILE A 422 0.19 24.00 19.37
CA ILE A 422 0.16 23.30 18.08
C ILE A 422 -1.29 23.13 17.60
N PHE A 423 -2.21 22.75 18.50
CA PHE A 423 -3.62 22.68 18.21
C PHE A 423 -4.21 24.03 17.80
N SER A 424 -3.83 25.11 18.47
CA SER A 424 -4.24 26.49 18.14
C SER A 424 -3.78 26.89 16.74
N ALA A 425 -2.54 26.59 16.37
CA ALA A 425 -2.01 26.82 15.03
C ALA A 425 -2.80 26.07 13.95
N LEU A 426 -3.07 24.77 14.16
CA LEU A 426 -3.86 23.94 13.25
C LEU A 426 -5.31 24.43 13.13
N SER A 427 -6.01 24.62 14.24
CA SER A 427 -7.44 24.99 14.26
C SER A 427 -7.72 26.43 13.82
N SER A 428 -6.72 27.31 13.83
CA SER A 428 -6.80 28.64 13.22
C SER A 428 -6.51 28.66 11.71
N GLY A 429 -6.18 27.52 11.11
CA GLY A 429 -5.93 27.40 9.67
C GLY A 429 -4.56 27.90 9.23
N LYS A 430 -3.54 27.89 10.11
CA LYS A 430 -2.16 28.15 9.69
C LYS A 430 -1.62 26.98 8.87
N GLY A 431 -1.03 27.27 7.72
CA GLY A 431 -0.29 26.32 6.90
C GLY A 431 -0.87 26.07 5.52
N GLU A 432 -0.25 25.16 4.78
CA GLU A 432 -0.66 24.74 3.44
C GLU A 432 -1.42 23.40 3.47
N ALA A 433 -2.59 23.34 2.84
CA ALA A 433 -3.43 22.13 2.79
C ALA A 433 -2.68 20.91 2.22
N LYS A 434 -1.94 21.12 1.13
CA LYS A 434 -1.11 20.10 0.49
C LYS A 434 -0.04 19.58 1.45
N GLY A 435 0.71 20.46 2.12
CA GLY A 435 1.74 20.07 3.07
C GLY A 435 1.22 19.25 4.25
N LEU A 436 0.03 19.58 4.79
CA LEU A 436 -0.61 18.76 5.83
C LEU A 436 -1.05 17.39 5.31
N VAL A 437 -1.62 17.31 4.11
CA VAL A 437 -2.02 16.03 3.49
C VAL A 437 -0.78 15.16 3.22
N GLU A 438 0.30 15.73 2.69
CA GLU A 438 1.58 15.04 2.49
C GLU A 438 2.17 14.54 3.82
N GLY A 439 2.18 15.39 4.86
CA GLY A 439 2.67 15.02 6.19
C GLY A 439 1.87 13.89 6.86
N ILE A 440 0.53 13.93 6.77
CA ILE A 440 -0.34 12.87 7.29
C ILE A 440 -0.18 11.58 6.48
N THR A 441 -0.11 11.68 5.14
CA THR A 441 0.08 10.53 4.24
C THR A 441 1.39 9.83 4.53
N ARG A 442 2.49 10.58 4.60
CA ARG A 442 3.80 10.06 5.00
C ARG A 442 3.77 9.43 6.40
N GLY A 443 3.09 10.08 7.35
CA GLY A 443 2.90 9.54 8.68
C GLY A 443 2.15 8.19 8.69
N ALA A 444 1.17 8.00 7.80
CA ALA A 444 0.46 6.73 7.63
C ALA A 444 1.30 5.65 6.93
N GLU A 445 2.11 6.03 5.94
CA GLU A 445 3.05 5.14 5.25
C GLU A 445 4.17 4.64 6.18
N GLU A 446 4.72 5.53 7.02
CA GLU A 446 5.69 5.21 8.07
C GLU A 446 5.06 4.49 9.30
N GLY A 447 3.74 4.29 9.32
CA GLY A 447 3.03 3.60 10.41
C GLY A 447 2.92 4.40 11.72
N ARG A 448 3.17 5.71 11.67
CA ARG A 448 3.15 6.64 12.81
C ARG A 448 1.78 7.28 13.04
N VAL A 449 1.01 7.47 11.98
CA VAL A 449 -0.40 7.87 12.05
C VAL A 449 -1.25 6.61 11.93
N LEU A 450 -2.03 6.31 12.97
CA LEU A 450 -2.91 5.13 13.00
C LEU A 450 -4.32 5.59 13.39
N VAL A 451 -5.35 5.06 12.73
CA VAL A 451 -6.75 5.46 12.94
C VAL A 451 -7.66 4.24 13.01
N TRP A 452 -8.50 4.23 14.03
CA TRP A 452 -9.54 3.23 14.26
C TRP A 452 -10.88 3.93 14.52
N SER A 453 -11.97 3.40 13.98
CA SER A 453 -13.32 3.88 14.22
C SER A 453 -14.18 2.83 14.92
N ALA A 454 -15.05 3.29 15.83
CA ALA A 454 -16.09 2.46 16.43
C ALA A 454 -17.23 2.16 15.46
N ASP A 455 -17.39 2.94 14.39
CA ASP A 455 -18.33 2.66 13.31
C ASP A 455 -17.77 1.53 12.42
N SER A 456 -18.43 0.37 12.46
CA SER A 456 -18.03 -0.80 11.69
C SER A 456 -18.00 -0.58 10.16
N SER A 457 -18.80 0.35 9.64
CA SER A 457 -18.84 0.67 8.20
C SER A 457 -17.60 1.48 7.80
N ILE A 458 -17.18 2.44 8.64
CA ILE A 458 -15.94 3.21 8.46
C ILE A 458 -14.73 2.31 8.69
N GLN A 459 -14.72 1.53 9.77
CA GLN A 459 -13.60 0.66 10.12
C GLN A 459 -13.35 -0.43 9.07
N LYS A 460 -14.41 -0.94 8.41
CA LYS A 460 -14.25 -1.86 7.27
C LYS A 460 -13.49 -1.22 6.11
N VAL A 461 -13.67 0.08 5.87
CA VAL A 461 -12.91 0.84 4.86
C VAL A 461 -11.48 1.05 5.33
N LEU A 462 -11.28 1.57 6.54
CA LEU A 462 -9.94 1.79 7.12
C LEU A 462 -9.10 0.51 7.12
N SER A 463 -9.70 -0.65 7.42
CA SER A 463 -9.01 -1.95 7.51
C SER A 463 -8.31 -2.42 6.23
N LYS A 464 -8.62 -1.84 5.06
CA LYS A 464 -7.90 -2.10 3.81
C LYS A 464 -6.51 -1.43 3.77
N TYR A 465 -6.32 -0.37 4.55
CA TYR A 465 -5.19 0.54 4.44
C TYR A 465 -4.24 0.42 5.64
N ARG A 466 -2.96 0.73 5.43
CA ARG A 466 -1.93 0.74 6.50
C ARG A 466 -2.30 1.66 7.67
N LEU A 467 -3.04 2.74 7.40
CA LEU A 467 -3.62 3.65 8.39
C LEU A 467 -4.43 2.93 9.50
N SER A 468 -5.02 1.76 9.24
CA SER A 468 -5.71 0.99 10.28
C SER A 468 -4.80 0.41 11.36
N GLY A 469 -3.50 0.28 11.08
CA GLY A 469 -2.51 -0.36 11.96
C GLY A 469 -2.82 -1.82 12.31
N SER A 470 -3.68 -2.53 11.57
CA SER A 470 -3.90 -3.95 11.85
C SER A 470 -2.76 -4.81 11.34
N VAL A 471 -2.41 -5.85 12.10
CA VAL A 471 -1.41 -6.85 11.70
C VAL A 471 -2.03 -8.14 11.21
N THR A 472 -3.36 -8.16 10.99
CA THR A 472 -4.09 -9.23 10.32
C THR A 472 -5.13 -8.63 9.35
N GLY A 473 -5.72 -9.45 8.48
CA GLY A 473 -6.74 -8.97 7.55
C GLY A 473 -6.20 -8.25 6.30
N PRO A 474 -7.03 -7.44 5.60
CA PRO A 474 -6.81 -7.08 4.21
C PRO A 474 -5.72 -6.02 3.96
N SER A 475 -5.28 -5.27 4.98
CA SER A 475 -4.15 -4.34 4.88
C SER A 475 -2.77 -5.01 4.94
N VAL A 476 -2.71 -6.31 5.27
CA VAL A 476 -1.46 -7.08 5.38
C VAL A 476 -1.14 -7.72 4.03
N LEU A 477 0.02 -7.40 3.47
CA LEU A 477 0.45 -8.00 2.21
C LEU A 477 0.75 -9.50 2.38
N PRO A 478 0.52 -10.35 1.35
CA PRO A 478 0.66 -11.81 1.47
C PRO A 478 2.00 -12.27 2.06
N ALA A 479 3.11 -11.66 1.62
CA ALA A 479 4.48 -11.96 2.03
C ALA A 479 5.03 -10.92 3.03
N GLN A 480 4.18 -10.35 3.89
CA GLN A 480 4.59 -9.33 4.87
C GLN A 480 5.20 -9.94 6.14
N PHE A 481 6.40 -9.49 6.46
CA PHE A 481 7.06 -9.66 7.75
C PHE A 481 6.84 -8.42 8.62
N GLY A 482 6.86 -8.58 9.94
CA GLY A 482 6.80 -7.47 10.90
C GLY A 482 7.87 -7.63 11.98
N VAL A 483 8.54 -6.54 12.37
CA VAL A 483 9.45 -6.53 13.54
C VAL A 483 9.05 -5.42 14.49
N TYR A 484 8.65 -5.80 15.69
CA TYR A 484 8.10 -4.88 16.66
C TYR A 484 8.94 -4.83 17.95
N PHE A 485 9.13 -3.64 18.49
CA PHE A 485 9.95 -3.40 19.68
C PHE A 485 9.07 -2.98 20.85
N ASN A 486 9.21 -3.68 21.98
CA ASN A 486 8.61 -3.29 23.25
C ASN A 486 9.72 -3.12 24.29
N ASP A 487 9.84 -1.93 24.87
CA ASP A 487 10.77 -1.68 25.96
C ASP A 487 10.43 -2.53 27.20
N GLY A 488 11.46 -3.16 27.75
CA GLY A 488 11.45 -3.87 29.03
C GLY A 488 12.18 -3.09 30.13
N THR A 489 12.80 -1.96 29.81
CA THR A 489 13.52 -1.08 30.75
C THR A 489 12.57 -0.28 31.63
N GLY A 490 11.39 0.09 31.12
CA GLY A 490 10.47 1.04 31.74
C GLY A 490 11.03 2.46 31.77
N ALA A 491 11.70 2.88 30.69
CA ALA A 491 12.52 4.08 30.68
C ALA A 491 12.66 4.73 29.29
N LYS A 492 13.18 5.96 29.22
CA LYS A 492 13.35 6.71 27.96
C LYS A 492 14.68 6.42 27.24
N MET A 493 15.17 5.19 27.36
CA MET A 493 16.48 4.81 26.81
C MET A 493 16.44 4.44 25.32
N ASP A 494 15.29 4.07 24.75
CA ASP A 494 15.19 3.72 23.32
C ASP A 494 15.49 4.91 22.40
N TYR A 495 15.45 6.15 22.89
CA TYR A 495 15.98 7.33 22.20
C TYR A 495 17.44 7.14 21.74
N TYR A 496 18.22 6.36 22.50
CA TYR A 496 19.61 6.06 22.21
C TYR A 496 19.81 4.72 21.50
N VAL A 497 18.76 3.93 21.26
CA VAL A 497 18.89 2.64 20.56
C VAL A 497 18.69 2.85 19.06
N LYS A 498 19.64 2.34 18.28
CA LYS A 498 19.54 2.29 16.82
C LYS A 498 19.29 0.86 16.37
N HIS A 499 18.29 0.67 15.53
CA HIS A 499 17.97 -0.60 14.89
C HIS A 499 18.24 -0.55 13.40
N THR A 500 18.60 -1.69 12.83
CA THR A 500 18.45 -1.99 11.40
C THR A 500 17.82 -3.37 11.26
N VAL A 501 16.94 -3.54 10.28
CA VAL A 501 16.22 -4.79 10.03
C VAL A 501 16.31 -5.10 8.54
N LYS A 502 16.63 -6.35 8.20
CA LYS A 502 16.63 -6.84 6.82
C LYS A 502 16.06 -8.24 6.71
N LEU A 503 15.54 -8.53 5.52
CA LEU A 503 15.14 -9.87 5.12
C LEU A 503 16.29 -10.53 4.35
N ILE A 504 16.56 -11.79 4.66
CA ILE A 504 17.55 -12.62 3.97
C ILE A 504 16.77 -13.78 3.38
N ARG A 505 16.57 -13.77 2.05
CA ARG A 505 15.90 -14.85 1.33
C ARG A 505 16.89 -15.99 1.13
N GLU A 506 16.54 -17.16 1.60
CA GLU A 506 17.30 -18.38 1.42
C GLU A 506 16.82 -19.11 0.16
N CYS A 507 17.61 -20.04 -0.37
CA CYS A 507 17.24 -20.75 -1.58
C CYS A 507 16.01 -21.63 -1.33
N PRO A 508 14.95 -21.57 -2.18
CA PRO A 508 13.79 -22.43 -2.00
C PRO A 508 14.16 -23.92 -2.04
N ALA A 509 13.61 -24.68 -1.10
CA ALA A 509 13.80 -26.12 -0.98
C ALA A 509 12.43 -26.81 -0.89
N ASP A 510 12.27 -27.96 -1.53
CA ASP A 510 11.02 -28.75 -1.54
C ASP A 510 9.75 -27.96 -1.92
N GLY A 511 9.90 -26.90 -2.72
CA GLY A 511 8.80 -26.03 -3.16
C GLY A 511 8.39 -24.93 -2.17
N TYR A 512 9.12 -24.76 -1.07
CA TYR A 512 8.90 -23.70 -0.08
C TYR A 512 10.09 -22.72 -0.02
N GLU A 513 9.80 -21.46 0.25
CA GLU A 513 10.84 -20.48 0.61
C GLU A 513 11.07 -20.45 2.14
N GLN A 514 12.32 -20.19 2.51
CA GLN A 514 12.75 -19.84 3.87
C GLN A 514 13.32 -18.42 3.84
N THR A 515 12.96 -17.60 4.83
CA THR A 515 13.42 -16.22 4.96
C THR A 515 13.84 -15.95 6.39
N THR A 516 15.08 -15.50 6.58
CA THR A 516 15.58 -15.07 7.88
C THR A 516 15.45 -13.56 8.03
N VAL A 517 14.76 -13.12 9.08
CA VAL A 517 14.65 -11.72 9.50
C VAL A 517 15.81 -11.41 10.42
N ARG A 518 16.76 -10.57 10.00
CA ARG A 518 17.92 -10.14 10.82
C ARG A 518 17.68 -8.74 11.38
N ILE A 519 17.72 -8.63 12.69
CA ILE A 519 17.62 -7.38 13.46
C ILE A 519 19.00 -7.09 14.09
N THR A 520 19.64 -5.99 13.72
CA THR A 520 20.81 -5.47 14.45
C THR A 520 20.35 -4.33 15.34
N SER A 521 20.74 -4.34 16.62
CA SER A 521 20.44 -3.27 17.57
C SER A 521 21.73 -2.75 18.22
N VAL A 522 21.85 -1.44 18.41
CA VAL A 522 23.02 -0.77 18.99
C VAL A 522 22.56 0.24 20.03
N ASN A 523 23.05 0.14 21.27
CA ASN A 523 22.82 1.17 22.29
C ASN A 523 23.88 2.25 22.14
N THR A 524 23.49 3.43 21.65
CA THR A 524 24.38 4.59 21.41
C THR A 524 24.41 5.59 22.58
N ALA A 525 23.91 5.20 23.76
CA ALA A 525 23.98 6.03 24.96
C ALA A 525 25.44 6.29 25.39
N PRO A 526 25.72 7.42 26.06
CA PRO A 526 27.03 7.69 26.64
C PRO A 526 27.52 6.54 27.54
N ALA A 527 28.82 6.26 27.52
CA ALA A 527 29.41 5.22 28.37
C ALA A 527 29.19 5.49 29.88
N ASP A 528 29.03 6.76 30.25
CA ASP A 528 28.72 7.24 31.60
C ASP A 528 27.22 7.50 31.84
N ALA A 529 26.33 7.00 30.97
CA ALA A 529 24.88 7.26 31.00
C ALA A 529 24.22 7.02 32.36
N ALA A 530 24.74 6.09 33.16
CA ALA A 530 24.28 5.85 34.53
C ALA A 530 24.41 7.06 35.48
N THR A 531 25.27 8.03 35.13
CA THR A 531 25.52 9.26 35.90
C THR A 531 25.31 10.55 35.09
N SER A 532 25.46 10.52 33.77
CA SER A 532 25.26 11.69 32.90
C SER A 532 23.80 11.89 32.48
N LEU A 533 22.98 10.83 32.46
CA LEU A 533 21.53 10.91 32.22
C LEU A 533 20.74 10.83 33.52
N SER A 534 19.52 11.39 33.52
CA SER A 534 18.67 11.38 34.71
C SER A 534 18.12 9.99 35.03
N ALA A 535 17.74 9.75 36.29
CA ALA A 535 17.07 8.51 36.69
C ALA A 535 15.73 8.28 35.95
N TYR A 536 15.10 9.36 35.48
CA TYR A 536 13.87 9.29 34.68
C TYR A 536 14.12 8.83 33.24
N VAL A 537 15.27 9.18 32.67
CA VAL A 537 15.70 8.69 31.34
C VAL A 537 16.19 7.25 31.43
N THR A 538 16.96 6.90 32.47
CA THR A 538 17.61 5.58 32.62
C THR A 538 16.78 4.53 33.36
N GLY A 539 15.59 4.88 33.86
CA GLY A 539 14.77 4.03 34.73
C GLY A 539 15.33 3.81 36.15
N GLY A 540 16.53 4.32 36.45
CA GLY A 540 17.15 4.27 37.78
C GLY A 540 17.38 2.86 38.35
N GLY A 541 17.27 1.79 37.56
CA GLY A 541 17.32 0.41 38.03
C GLY A 541 15.98 -0.16 38.53
N ALA A 542 14.89 0.60 38.47
CA ALA A 542 13.61 0.25 39.12
C ALA A 542 13.00 -1.09 38.64
N PHE A 543 13.29 -1.50 37.40
CA PHE A 543 12.79 -2.73 36.79
C PHE A 543 13.87 -3.81 36.59
N GLY A 544 15.02 -3.69 37.29
CA GLY A 544 16.12 -4.66 37.23
C GLY A 544 17.13 -4.44 36.09
N VAL A 545 16.84 -3.54 35.14
CA VAL A 545 17.78 -3.13 34.09
C VAL A 545 18.73 -2.06 34.62
N ARG A 546 20.05 -2.28 34.50
CA ARG A 546 21.08 -1.35 34.99
C ARG A 546 20.96 0.02 34.28
N PRO A 547 21.03 1.16 34.99
CA PRO A 547 21.01 2.48 34.37
C PRO A 547 21.96 2.61 33.18
N GLY A 548 21.48 3.20 32.09
CA GLY A 548 22.18 3.31 30.80
C GLY A 548 22.11 2.07 29.90
N SER A 549 21.72 0.90 30.44
CA SER A 549 21.40 -0.27 29.62
C SER A 549 19.94 -0.23 29.16
N VAL A 550 19.64 -0.91 28.06
CA VAL A 550 18.26 -1.06 27.53
C VAL A 550 17.92 -2.53 27.45
N GLN A 551 16.71 -2.92 27.85
CA GLN A 551 16.14 -4.24 27.59
C GLN A 551 15.02 -4.11 26.58
N THR A 552 15.07 -4.85 25.47
CA THR A 552 14.06 -4.80 24.41
C THR A 552 13.49 -6.20 24.19
N ASN A 553 12.17 -6.32 24.20
CA ASN A 553 11.46 -7.50 23.71
C ASN A 553 11.22 -7.30 22.21
N ILE A 554 11.93 -8.06 21.38
CA ILE A 554 11.79 -8.07 19.93
C ILE A 554 10.74 -9.11 19.56
N VAL A 555 9.73 -8.68 18.80
CA VAL A 555 8.60 -9.50 18.39
C VAL A 555 8.54 -9.55 16.86
N ALA A 556 8.92 -10.69 16.28
CA ALA A 556 8.94 -10.91 14.85
C ALA A 556 7.68 -11.65 14.37
N TYR A 557 7.01 -11.13 13.35
CA TYR A 557 5.85 -11.71 12.69
C TYR A 557 6.24 -12.21 11.30
N GLY A 558 5.87 -13.44 10.96
CA GLY A 558 6.00 -13.97 9.61
C GLY A 558 4.77 -13.72 8.72
N PRO A 559 4.85 -14.08 7.44
CA PRO A 559 3.71 -14.20 6.53
C PRO A 559 2.65 -15.16 7.08
N ALA A 560 1.40 -15.03 6.61
CA ALA A 560 0.36 -15.99 6.97
C ALA A 560 0.72 -17.41 6.50
N GLN A 561 0.39 -18.42 7.32
CA GLN A 561 0.65 -19.86 7.07
C GLN A 561 2.13 -20.29 7.07
N ALA A 562 3.09 -19.38 7.22
CA ALA A 562 4.48 -19.71 7.50
C ALA A 562 4.66 -20.24 8.94
N ASN A 563 5.84 -20.78 9.26
CA ASN A 563 6.25 -21.14 10.62
C ASN A 563 7.43 -20.29 11.06
N VAL A 564 7.56 -20.02 12.36
CA VAL A 564 8.82 -19.54 12.97
C VAL A 564 9.58 -20.77 13.46
N GLU A 565 10.76 -21.02 12.89
CA GLU A 565 11.45 -22.31 13.01
C GLU A 565 12.65 -22.25 13.97
N SER A 566 13.36 -21.12 13.99
CA SER A 566 14.45 -20.86 14.92
C SER A 566 14.65 -19.38 15.19
N ALA A 567 15.32 -19.10 16.32
CA ALA A 567 15.91 -17.80 16.59
C ALA A 567 17.40 -17.94 16.93
N SER A 568 18.18 -16.91 16.61
CA SER A 568 19.59 -16.76 16.99
C SER A 568 19.83 -15.44 17.72
N VAL A 569 20.84 -15.39 18.58
CA VAL A 569 21.43 -14.15 19.11
C VAL A 569 22.94 -14.24 18.91
N ASP A 570 23.51 -13.26 18.21
CA ASP A 570 24.93 -13.18 17.83
C ASP A 570 25.44 -14.49 17.16
N GLY A 571 24.59 -15.08 16.31
CA GLY A 571 24.85 -16.32 15.58
C GLY A 571 24.73 -17.60 16.42
N GLN A 572 24.44 -17.51 17.72
CA GLN A 572 24.19 -18.66 18.59
C GLN A 572 22.68 -18.95 18.66
N LYS A 573 22.29 -20.22 18.53
CA LYS A 573 20.88 -20.62 18.63
C LYS A 573 20.32 -20.26 20.01
N ALA A 574 19.24 -19.49 20.03
CA ALA A 574 18.61 -18.98 21.25
C ALA A 574 17.22 -19.60 21.48
N PRO A 575 16.79 -19.76 22.74
CA PRO A 575 15.38 -20.00 23.02
C PRO A 575 14.57 -18.74 22.66
N PHE A 576 13.39 -18.95 22.12
CA PHE A 576 12.41 -17.90 21.83
C PHE A 576 11.02 -18.40 22.24
N ALA A 577 10.07 -17.48 22.44
CA ALA A 577 8.68 -17.86 22.67
C ALA A 577 7.91 -17.87 21.33
N PRO A 578 7.46 -19.03 20.84
CA PRO A 578 6.62 -19.14 19.65
C PRO A 578 5.13 -18.92 20.00
N TYR A 579 4.45 -18.13 19.18
CA TYR A 579 3.02 -17.87 19.27
C TYR A 579 2.38 -17.79 17.88
N LEU A 580 1.04 -17.67 17.86
CA LEU A 580 0.25 -17.33 16.68
C LEU A 580 -0.61 -16.10 17.01
N HIS A 581 -0.72 -15.19 16.05
CA HIS A 581 -1.74 -14.14 16.07
C HIS A 581 -2.54 -14.22 14.75
N GLY A 582 -3.80 -14.64 14.85
CA GLY A 582 -4.55 -15.14 13.71
C GLY A 582 -3.80 -16.32 13.07
N ASN A 583 -3.53 -16.22 11.77
CA ASN A 583 -2.78 -17.23 10.99
C ASN A 583 -1.30 -16.87 10.76
N ARG A 584 -0.74 -15.89 11.50
CA ARG A 584 0.66 -15.46 11.37
C ARG A 584 1.51 -16.03 12.52
N PRO A 585 2.67 -16.64 12.24
CA PRO A 585 3.62 -17.06 13.26
C PRO A 585 4.27 -15.84 13.91
N VAL A 586 4.46 -15.90 15.22
CA VAL A 586 5.10 -14.84 16.01
C VAL A 586 6.21 -15.45 16.84
N GLY A 587 7.42 -14.88 16.76
CA GLY A 587 8.55 -15.22 17.62
C GLY A 587 8.91 -14.05 18.53
N VAL A 588 9.16 -14.32 19.82
CA VAL A 588 9.61 -13.30 20.79
C VAL A 588 10.96 -13.67 21.38
N VAL A 589 11.90 -12.73 21.33
CA VAL A 589 13.22 -12.80 22.00
C VAL A 589 13.44 -11.51 22.77
N ALA A 590 13.84 -11.64 24.04
CA ALA A 590 14.31 -10.51 24.84
C ALA A 590 15.83 -10.38 24.70
N GLN A 591 16.32 -9.16 24.49
CA GLN A 591 17.74 -8.82 24.52
C GLN A 591 18.00 -7.68 25.51
N GLN A 592 19.24 -7.57 25.99
CA GLN A 592 19.72 -6.41 26.75
C GLN A 592 21.02 -5.88 26.14
N LEU A 593 21.16 -4.55 26.11
CA LEU A 593 22.32 -3.83 25.56
C LEU A 593 22.84 -2.80 26.59
N ALA A 594 24.09 -2.95 27.02
CA ALA A 594 24.83 -1.92 27.73
C ALA A 594 25.21 -0.74 26.80
N PRO A 595 25.59 0.45 27.32
CA PRO A 595 26.10 1.55 26.50
C PRO A 595 27.25 1.11 25.57
N GLY A 596 27.14 1.43 24.29
CA GLY A 596 28.09 1.05 23.24
C GLY A 596 27.96 -0.41 22.75
N GLU A 597 27.10 -1.24 23.35
CA GLU A 597 26.90 -2.63 22.94
C GLU A 597 26.05 -2.73 21.67
N SER A 598 26.37 -3.72 20.83
CA SER A 598 25.56 -4.13 19.68
C SER A 598 25.26 -5.62 19.76
N LYS A 599 24.04 -6.01 19.37
CA LYS A 599 23.64 -7.41 19.18
C LYS A 599 22.89 -7.61 17.87
N ILE A 600 22.98 -8.82 17.34
CA ILE A 600 22.21 -9.30 16.20
C ILE A 600 21.24 -10.37 16.69
N VAL A 601 19.94 -10.19 16.42
CA VAL A 601 18.89 -11.19 16.64
C VAL A 601 18.34 -11.62 15.29
N GLU A 602 18.21 -12.91 15.08
CA GLU A 602 17.66 -13.46 13.84
C GLU A 602 16.46 -14.34 14.13
N PHE A 603 15.43 -14.26 13.28
CA PHE A 603 14.29 -15.19 13.26
C PHE A 603 14.17 -15.82 11.88
N THR A 604 14.23 -17.14 11.83
CA THR A 604 14.07 -17.92 10.59
C THR A 604 12.62 -18.32 10.43
N PHE A 605 12.01 -17.95 9.30
CA PHE A 605 10.66 -18.35 8.94
C PHE A 605 10.67 -19.27 7.72
N GLY A 606 9.98 -20.40 7.81
CA GLY A 606 9.90 -21.40 6.75
C GLY A 606 8.48 -21.74 6.33
N LYS A 607 8.36 -22.60 5.31
CA LYS A 607 7.11 -22.98 4.62
C LYS A 607 6.35 -21.82 4.00
N ILE A 608 7.06 -20.85 3.43
CA ILE A 608 6.45 -19.72 2.72
C ILE A 608 6.06 -20.21 1.32
N VAL A 609 4.75 -20.18 1.01
CA VAL A 609 4.14 -20.80 -0.20
C VAL A 609 3.89 -19.78 -1.32
N GLN A 610 4.73 -18.75 -1.43
CA GLN A 610 4.39 -17.55 -2.20
C GLN A 610 5.49 -17.14 -3.18
N HIS A 611 5.06 -16.68 -4.36
CA HIS A 611 5.92 -16.09 -5.39
C HIS A 611 5.93 -14.56 -5.37
N THR A 612 5.45 -13.95 -4.28
CA THR A 612 5.35 -12.51 -4.08
C THR A 612 6.63 -11.98 -3.44
N GLU A 613 7.15 -10.84 -3.88
CA GLU A 613 8.28 -10.19 -3.20
C GLU A 613 7.95 -9.88 -1.73
N PRO A 614 8.83 -10.22 -0.78
CA PRO A 614 8.53 -10.05 0.63
C PRO A 614 8.61 -8.59 1.05
N ASN A 615 7.69 -8.18 1.91
CA ASN A 615 7.64 -6.83 2.46
C ASN A 615 7.97 -6.85 3.95
N LEU A 616 8.52 -5.76 4.48
CA LEU A 616 8.82 -5.61 5.89
C LEU A 616 8.14 -4.35 6.44
N VAL A 617 7.53 -4.49 7.62
CA VAL A 617 7.13 -3.37 8.48
C VAL A 617 7.87 -3.44 9.81
N VAL A 618 8.17 -2.28 10.40
CA VAL A 618 8.88 -2.18 11.68
C VAL A 618 8.16 -1.21 12.62
N THR A 619 8.36 -1.35 13.94
CA THR A 619 7.97 -0.29 14.89
C THR A 619 8.64 1.03 14.51
N PRO A 620 7.89 2.14 14.35
CA PRO A 620 8.47 3.44 14.04
C PRO A 620 9.17 4.03 15.28
N THR A 621 10.51 4.06 15.25
CA THR A 621 11.34 4.63 16.33
C THR A 621 11.64 6.11 16.05
N VAL A 622 12.61 6.68 16.78
CA VAL A 622 13.17 8.02 16.49
C VAL A 622 13.97 8.09 15.18
N GLN A 623 14.39 6.95 14.61
CA GLN A 623 15.02 6.88 13.30
C GLN A 623 13.97 7.07 12.19
N ALA A 624 14.40 7.58 11.03
CA ALA A 624 13.58 7.49 9.83
C ALA A 624 13.44 6.01 9.41
N VAL A 625 12.24 5.59 9.01
CA VAL A 625 11.95 4.16 8.72
C VAL A 625 12.87 3.61 7.62
N LYS A 626 13.22 4.43 6.63
CA LYS A 626 14.18 4.13 5.55
C LYS A 626 15.62 3.81 6.02
N ASP A 627 16.00 4.25 7.21
CA ASP A 627 17.34 4.01 7.79
C ASP A 627 17.32 2.75 8.68
N VAL A 628 16.12 2.29 9.08
CA VAL A 628 15.90 1.04 9.82
C VAL A 628 15.74 -0.13 8.85
N ILE A 629 14.87 -0.01 7.85
CA ILE A 629 14.63 -1.07 6.86
C ILE A 629 15.74 -1.04 5.81
N GLN A 630 16.55 -2.10 5.75
CA GLN A 630 17.54 -2.28 4.68
C GLN A 630 16.97 -3.13 3.54
N ALA A 631 17.61 -3.07 2.37
CA ALA A 631 17.24 -3.88 1.22
C ALA A 631 17.31 -5.39 1.53
N THR A 632 16.38 -6.15 0.96
CA THR A 632 16.37 -7.61 1.03
C THR A 632 17.63 -8.20 0.41
N GLU A 633 18.27 -9.11 1.12
CA GLU A 633 19.46 -9.84 0.67
C GLU A 633 19.03 -11.20 0.12
N ASN A 634 19.42 -11.50 -1.12
CA ASN A 634 19.14 -12.80 -1.75
C ASN A 634 20.37 -13.68 -1.66
N THR A 635 20.23 -14.85 -1.04
CA THR A 635 21.30 -15.87 -1.03
C THR A 635 21.60 -16.33 -2.45
N THR A 636 22.88 -16.42 -2.81
CA THR A 636 23.28 -16.85 -4.16
C THR A 636 23.12 -18.35 -4.31
N CYS A 637 22.01 -18.76 -4.91
CA CYS A 637 21.75 -20.17 -5.21
C CYS A 637 22.65 -20.65 -6.35
N GLY A 638 23.55 -21.59 -6.06
CA GLY A 638 24.29 -22.31 -7.09
C GLY A 638 23.32 -23.09 -7.97
N GLN A 639 23.59 -23.16 -9.29
CA GLN A 639 22.81 -24.02 -10.17
C GLN A 639 23.14 -25.50 -9.88
N GLY A 640 22.32 -26.12 -9.03
CA GLY A 640 22.35 -27.55 -8.75
C GLY A 640 22.53 -27.91 -7.28
N GLN A 641 21.41 -28.04 -6.57
CA GLN A 641 21.14 -29.11 -5.62
C GLN A 641 19.74 -29.67 -5.90
#